data_AF-A0AA91GG82-F1
#
_entry.id   AF-A0AA91GG82-F1
#
_cell.length_a   1.000
_cell.length_b   1.000
_cell.length_c   1.000
_cell.angle_alpha   90.00
_cell.angle_beta   90.00
_cell.angle_gamma   90.00
#
_symmetry.space_group_name_H-M   'P 1'
#
loop_
_entity.id
_entity.type
_entity.pdbx_description
1 polymer ?
#
loop_
_entity_poly.entity_id
_entity_poly.type
_entity_poly.pdbx_seq_one_letter_code
_entity_poly.pdbx_strand_id
1 'polypeptide(L)'
;MKNLHNTNEEIGIVQWFGDSTKEGSQSNYGYIERIEKPGTKDIKVYWKGLNCPIDEIKGQKGLLVKFQIGKFRDKEEAVNVQPIRVPGYVDKLSYLTYRAVIDTSITIAQRVGEIVAQNIQAQLEENLYNPLGLSKSPDYFFTSLQINTRQLSCLELSLFSKPAVYFGIRKSYKINQYEAVRLSLLKNEENQAALEYCIHSQNPIIWQTAFKKYLSLLPDNEAIKFAIQKINDFSLNLSISRDIFSNRLLTLDEAKPLRDKLPLKQRLQLSLEMVSSSEENTNQKLLDELFSIAQKIAEDEKHTNYPSWQSIPENLISNKVTYNGFLWGLIPDTVKYKVAAKYLQNRSDDEAIKIANYTIISLVLEKDKIDFLNLISENLKSRLDARILRELLPVESRLVIYQKMVNDYEISEIIAHNVEEEIISILTTLATYKRELWLTSNVESKVVYKGFLWKIAPERVKRRVIENKFSIFLTAIKTFYSGYTHEKNITASAKDIYPQLDIKDKQLAQKWISLEDKNDTNTLARMLSARAAEKFAITVYQFFNYQVEDVSLQQIFSNNRDWRNYDLLLNNSISVDVKNSRTSVSKKNRYSEFCIPNFKRDRSNEEVIIAGVFSPYLQQEYIEYPERANFHIPKLIFMGEMRKSELDILEKHFAKYFYSIQIPRNSSEKYLPPWLFDYPVKTFYAQQEKAISDLRELALSKFPELEDIQLLNLNPFPLCLAAKVSLPEQWITSLTDWEQRFILTLQQIPTKKITLPYLFLTILSHFIDMLRLDDNSFHPSKYSKLLYCTDSQSHPLGIYDPLDTISELCETLSILWENRYQSRINEFKIFKFNGSGLLEGKRNINEQLTTIIAYCGGYIEKKGKCGFTPLVLGKHDSCPNCGKLRCPHCDYCTKHCQHRIQRQLTA
;
A
#
# COMPACT_ATOMS: atom_id res chain seq x y z
N MET A 1 -46.77 -48.19 -37.22
CA MET A 1 -45.34 -48.57 -37.25
C MET A 1 -45.17 -50.10 -37.36
N LYS A 2 -45.44 -50.71 -38.52
CA LYS A 2 -45.23 -52.16 -38.74
C LYS A 2 -44.66 -52.53 -40.13
N ASN A 3 -44.05 -51.58 -40.86
CA ASN A 3 -43.56 -51.79 -42.24
C ASN A 3 -42.06 -51.47 -42.49
N LEU A 4 -41.19 -51.54 -41.48
CA LEU A 4 -39.75 -51.20 -41.65
C LEU A 4 -38.78 -52.41 -41.70
N HIS A 5 -39.29 -53.65 -41.81
CA HIS A 5 -38.46 -54.86 -41.68
C HIS A 5 -37.91 -55.48 -42.98
N ASN A 6 -37.80 -54.74 -44.08
CA ASN A 6 -37.24 -55.32 -45.32
C ASN A 6 -36.40 -54.36 -46.17
N THR A 7 -35.54 -53.58 -45.51
CA THR A 7 -34.50 -52.85 -46.23
C THR A 7 -33.19 -53.62 -46.08
N ASN A 8 -32.54 -53.93 -47.21
CA ASN A 8 -31.16 -54.45 -47.28
C ASN A 8 -30.14 -53.40 -46.80
N GLU A 9 -30.49 -52.62 -45.77
CA GLU A 9 -29.71 -51.52 -45.21
C GLU A 9 -28.82 -52.07 -44.10
N GLU A 10 -27.51 -52.06 -44.36
CA GLU A 10 -26.47 -52.40 -43.40
C GLU A 10 -25.83 -51.15 -42.80
N ILE A 11 -25.24 -51.31 -41.61
CA ILE A 11 -24.46 -50.27 -40.93
C ILE A 11 -22.96 -50.61 -41.02
N GLY A 12 -22.15 -49.62 -41.39
CA GLY A 12 -20.71 -49.78 -41.57
C GLY A 12 -19.89 -48.61 -41.04
N ILE A 13 -18.57 -48.81 -40.95
CA ILE A 13 -17.58 -47.80 -40.57
C ILE A 13 -16.72 -47.46 -41.77
N VAL A 14 -16.61 -46.18 -42.11
CA VAL A 14 -15.71 -45.73 -43.18
C VAL A 14 -14.26 -45.99 -42.79
N GLN A 15 -13.58 -46.91 -43.46
CA GLN A 15 -12.16 -47.23 -43.20
C GLN A 15 -11.24 -46.28 -43.94
N TRP A 16 -11.58 -45.96 -45.19
CA TRP A 16 -10.83 -45.01 -46.01
C TRP A 16 -11.71 -44.46 -47.14
N PHE A 17 -11.59 -43.17 -47.43
CA PHE A 17 -12.32 -42.50 -48.51
C PHE A 17 -11.56 -41.21 -48.90
N GLY A 18 -10.78 -41.21 -50.00
CA GLY A 18 -9.99 -40.01 -50.37
C GLY A 18 -8.97 -40.12 -51.53
N ASP A 19 -8.29 -38.99 -51.77
CA ASP A 19 -7.83 -38.47 -53.08
C ASP A 19 -6.36 -38.71 -53.48
N SER A 20 -5.60 -39.53 -52.76
CA SER A 20 -4.24 -39.88 -53.20
C SER A 20 -3.91 -41.32 -52.83
N THR A 21 -3.69 -42.14 -53.85
CA THR A 21 -2.77 -43.27 -53.71
C THR A 21 -1.37 -42.71 -53.43
N LYS A 22 -0.43 -43.53 -52.95
CA LYS A 22 0.99 -43.13 -52.78
C LYS A 22 1.63 -42.53 -54.06
N GLU A 23 0.94 -42.64 -55.21
CA GLU A 23 1.37 -42.22 -56.54
C GLU A 23 0.68 -40.92 -57.04
N GLY A 24 -0.14 -40.24 -56.23
CA GLY A 24 -0.68 -38.91 -56.56
C GLY A 24 -1.88 -38.89 -57.53
N SER A 25 -2.50 -40.03 -57.82
CA SER A 25 -3.77 -40.09 -58.58
C SER A 25 -4.99 -40.04 -57.66
N GLN A 26 -5.99 -39.21 -58.01
CA GLN A 26 -7.28 -39.13 -57.31
C GLN A 26 -8.10 -40.40 -57.53
N SER A 27 -8.45 -41.09 -56.44
CA SER A 27 -9.29 -42.29 -56.44
C SER A 27 -10.75 -41.96 -56.14
N ASN A 28 -11.66 -42.31 -57.06
CA ASN A 28 -13.11 -42.07 -56.91
C ASN A 28 -13.86 -43.15 -56.10
N TYR A 29 -13.19 -43.76 -55.12
CA TYR A 29 -13.75 -44.84 -54.31
C TYR A 29 -13.21 -44.82 -52.86
N GLY A 30 -13.85 -45.60 -52.00
CA GLY A 30 -13.45 -45.84 -50.61
C GLY A 30 -13.80 -47.27 -50.17
N TYR A 31 -13.59 -47.53 -48.88
CA TYR A 31 -13.84 -48.82 -48.23
C TYR A 31 -14.60 -48.61 -46.93
N ILE A 32 -15.58 -49.48 -46.67
CA ILE A 32 -16.43 -49.49 -45.48
C ILE A 32 -16.30 -50.85 -44.80
N GLU A 33 -15.94 -50.86 -43.53
CA GLU A 33 -15.99 -52.05 -42.68
C GLU A 33 -17.45 -52.35 -42.32
N ARG A 34 -17.88 -53.60 -42.47
CA ARG A 34 -19.26 -54.02 -42.20
C ARG A 34 -19.38 -54.38 -40.73
N ILE A 35 -20.03 -53.54 -39.91
CA ILE A 35 -20.12 -53.78 -38.46
C ILE A 35 -21.00 -54.98 -38.15
N GLU A 36 -22.09 -55.15 -38.91
CA GLU A 36 -23.02 -56.26 -38.72
C GLU A 36 -22.44 -57.62 -39.20
N LYS A 37 -21.26 -57.62 -39.85
CA LYS A 37 -20.54 -58.82 -40.34
C LYS A 37 -19.04 -58.70 -40.07
N PRO A 38 -18.61 -58.72 -38.79
CA PRO A 38 -17.20 -58.53 -38.42
C PRO A 38 -16.31 -59.62 -39.03
N GLY A 39 -15.09 -59.26 -39.43
CA GLY A 39 -14.11 -60.17 -40.06
C GLY A 39 -14.29 -60.39 -41.56
N THR A 40 -15.35 -59.83 -42.18
CA THR A 40 -15.49 -59.80 -43.64
C THR A 40 -14.58 -58.72 -44.25
N LYS A 41 -14.21 -58.89 -45.53
CA LYS A 41 -13.44 -57.86 -46.25
C LYS A 41 -14.25 -56.57 -46.33
N ASP A 42 -13.57 -55.44 -46.16
CA ASP A 42 -14.19 -54.12 -46.32
C ASP A 42 -14.90 -54.02 -47.68
N ILE A 43 -16.13 -53.50 -47.67
CA ILE A 43 -16.93 -53.32 -48.88
C ILE A 43 -16.52 -52.05 -49.60
N LYS A 44 -16.29 -52.14 -50.91
CA LYS A 44 -15.89 -51.01 -51.73
C LYS A 44 -17.09 -50.09 -51.99
N VAL A 45 -16.89 -48.78 -51.94
CA VAL A 45 -17.90 -47.76 -52.28
C VAL A 45 -17.33 -46.82 -53.33
N TYR A 46 -18.10 -46.51 -54.37
CA TYR A 46 -17.74 -45.49 -55.37
C TYR A 46 -18.46 -44.17 -55.08
N TRP A 47 -17.96 -43.04 -55.58
CA TRP A 47 -18.60 -41.72 -55.38
C TRP A 47 -20.07 -41.69 -55.83
N LYS A 48 -20.40 -42.36 -56.94
CA LYS A 48 -21.79 -42.50 -57.43
C LYS A 48 -22.71 -43.28 -56.47
N GLY A 49 -22.14 -44.01 -55.53
CA GLY A 49 -22.88 -44.77 -54.52
C GLY A 49 -23.20 -43.96 -53.27
N LEU A 50 -22.80 -42.68 -53.20
CA LEU A 50 -23.11 -41.81 -52.07
C LEU A 50 -24.50 -41.18 -52.22
N ASN A 51 -25.29 -41.20 -51.14
CA ASN A 51 -26.54 -40.43 -50.99
C ASN A 51 -26.34 -39.25 -50.04
N CYS A 52 -25.17 -38.60 -50.13
CA CYS A 52 -24.83 -37.39 -49.41
C CYS A 52 -23.73 -36.65 -50.18
N PRO A 53 -23.49 -35.35 -49.88
CA PRO A 53 -22.33 -34.64 -50.40
C PRO A 53 -21.03 -35.40 -50.10
N ILE A 54 -20.07 -35.38 -51.02
CA ILE A 54 -18.82 -36.13 -50.87
C ILE A 54 -18.02 -35.71 -49.64
N ASP A 55 -18.02 -34.42 -49.31
CA ASP A 55 -17.35 -33.86 -48.14
C ASP A 55 -17.94 -34.39 -46.83
N GLU A 56 -19.13 -34.99 -46.88
CA GLU A 56 -19.69 -35.66 -45.73
C GLU A 56 -18.99 -36.98 -45.38
N ILE A 57 -18.33 -37.64 -46.33
CA ILE A 57 -17.68 -38.94 -46.08
C ILE A 57 -16.17 -38.85 -46.25
N LYS A 58 -15.70 -38.01 -47.18
CA LYS A 58 -14.29 -37.87 -47.52
C LYS A 58 -13.45 -37.44 -46.31
N GLY A 59 -12.35 -38.16 -46.09
CA GLY A 59 -11.45 -37.93 -44.96
C GLY A 59 -12.02 -38.29 -43.58
N GLN A 60 -13.27 -38.77 -43.48
CA GLN A 60 -13.91 -39.11 -42.21
C GLN A 60 -13.71 -40.60 -41.86
N LYS A 61 -12.45 -41.02 -41.73
CA LYS A 61 -12.14 -42.37 -41.23
C LYS A 61 -12.80 -42.59 -39.85
N GLY A 62 -13.52 -43.68 -39.70
CA GLY A 62 -14.28 -44.05 -38.51
C GLY A 62 -15.76 -43.67 -38.56
N LEU A 63 -16.24 -42.92 -39.56
CA LEU A 63 -17.62 -42.44 -39.60
C LEU A 63 -18.61 -43.59 -39.79
N LEU A 64 -19.70 -43.59 -39.03
CA LEU A 64 -20.79 -44.54 -39.16
C LEU A 64 -21.70 -44.12 -40.31
N VAL A 65 -21.90 -45.04 -41.22
CA VAL A 65 -22.73 -44.88 -42.40
C VAL A 65 -23.74 -46.00 -42.48
N LYS A 66 -24.91 -45.70 -43.03
CA LYS A 66 -25.85 -46.72 -43.49
C LYS A 66 -25.76 -46.80 -45.00
N PHE A 67 -25.84 -48.02 -45.51
CA PHE A 67 -25.72 -48.29 -46.94
C PHE A 67 -26.51 -49.53 -47.32
N GLN A 68 -26.70 -49.73 -48.61
CA GLN A 68 -27.28 -50.94 -49.17
C GLN A 68 -26.21 -51.72 -49.94
N ILE A 69 -26.34 -53.04 -50.00
CA ILE A 69 -25.43 -53.87 -50.79
C ILE A 69 -25.88 -53.84 -52.26
N GLY A 70 -25.02 -53.31 -53.13
CA GLY A 70 -25.09 -53.45 -54.57
C GLY A 70 -24.07 -54.47 -55.09
N LYS A 71 -24.10 -54.75 -56.40
CA LYS A 71 -23.09 -55.56 -57.09
C LYS A 71 -22.56 -54.84 -58.33
N PHE A 72 -21.26 -54.86 -58.52
CA PHE A 72 -20.60 -54.39 -59.74
C PHE A 72 -19.56 -55.41 -60.22
N ARG A 73 -19.76 -55.94 -61.43
CA ARG A 73 -18.94 -57.03 -62.01
C ARG A 73 -18.79 -58.21 -61.02
N ASP A 74 -19.93 -58.67 -60.50
CA ASP A 74 -20.07 -59.76 -59.52
C ASP A 74 -19.36 -59.56 -58.18
N LYS A 75 -18.83 -58.37 -57.90
CA LYS A 75 -18.29 -58.00 -56.60
C LYS A 75 -19.29 -57.14 -55.83
N GLU A 76 -19.44 -57.41 -54.54
CA GLU A 76 -20.27 -56.59 -53.67
C GLU A 76 -19.68 -55.17 -53.53
N GLU A 77 -20.54 -54.17 -53.65
CA GLU A 77 -20.21 -52.77 -53.41
C GLU A 77 -21.30 -52.10 -52.54
N ALA A 78 -20.94 -51.05 -51.81
CA ALA A 78 -21.88 -50.27 -51.03
C ALA A 78 -22.48 -49.14 -51.89
N VAL A 79 -23.82 -49.06 -51.90
CA VAL A 79 -24.61 -48.04 -52.59
C VAL A 79 -25.56 -47.34 -51.62
N ASN A 80 -26.08 -46.17 -52.01
CA ASN A 80 -26.92 -45.31 -51.16
C ASN A 80 -26.28 -45.01 -49.79
N VAL A 81 -24.95 -44.86 -49.77
CA VAL A 81 -24.17 -44.64 -48.56
C VAL A 81 -24.45 -43.23 -48.05
N GLN A 82 -24.89 -43.12 -46.80
CA GLN A 82 -25.10 -41.83 -46.14
C GLN A 82 -24.69 -41.92 -44.66
N PRO A 83 -24.13 -40.84 -44.07
CA PRO A 83 -23.83 -40.78 -42.65
C PRO A 83 -25.09 -41.04 -41.82
N ILE A 84 -24.95 -41.87 -40.79
CA ILE A 84 -26.04 -42.04 -39.83
C ILE A 84 -26.05 -40.84 -38.92
N ARG A 85 -27.17 -40.11 -38.91
CA ARG A 85 -27.41 -39.03 -37.97
C ARG A 85 -28.52 -39.44 -37.01
N VAL A 86 -28.32 -39.16 -35.72
CA VAL A 86 -29.29 -39.49 -34.68
C VAL A 86 -29.61 -38.24 -33.85
N PRO A 87 -30.84 -38.12 -33.34
CA PRO A 87 -31.16 -37.08 -32.39
C PRO A 87 -30.65 -37.46 -31.00
N GLY A 88 -30.29 -36.44 -30.24
CA GLY A 88 -29.91 -36.57 -28.85
C GLY A 88 -30.00 -35.23 -28.16
N TYR A 89 -29.53 -35.16 -26.93
CA TYR A 89 -29.37 -33.91 -26.21
C TYR A 89 -28.06 -33.90 -25.43
N VAL A 90 -27.53 -32.72 -25.16
CA VAL A 90 -26.27 -32.58 -24.42
C VAL A 90 -26.56 -32.60 -22.92
N ASP A 91 -26.29 -33.69 -22.20
CA ASP A 91 -26.72 -33.81 -20.80
C ASP A 91 -25.79 -33.10 -19.78
N LYS A 92 -24.47 -33.24 -19.95
CA LYS A 92 -23.47 -32.67 -19.03
C LYS A 92 -22.43 -31.83 -19.76
N LEU A 93 -22.34 -30.56 -19.38
CA LEU A 93 -21.23 -29.67 -19.72
C LEU A 93 -20.18 -29.75 -18.61
N SER A 94 -19.11 -30.49 -18.88
CA SER A 94 -17.82 -30.25 -18.25
C SER A 94 -16.94 -29.62 -19.33
N TYR A 95 -16.26 -28.51 -19.01
CA TYR A 95 -15.30 -27.84 -19.90
C TYR A 95 -14.26 -28.81 -20.49
N LEU A 96 -14.08 -29.98 -19.89
CA LEU A 96 -13.09 -30.97 -20.28
C LEU A 96 -13.63 -32.08 -21.19
N THR A 97 -14.93 -32.40 -21.19
CA THR A 97 -15.39 -33.69 -21.78
C THR A 97 -16.77 -33.71 -22.44
N TYR A 98 -17.38 -32.57 -22.81
CA TYR A 98 -18.73 -32.44 -23.44
C TYR A 98 -19.36 -33.77 -23.90
N ARG A 99 -20.45 -34.21 -23.25
CA ARG A 99 -21.11 -35.49 -23.58
C ARG A 99 -22.50 -35.26 -24.18
N ALA A 100 -22.75 -35.86 -25.35
CA ALA A 100 -24.08 -36.00 -25.93
C ALA A 100 -24.70 -37.32 -25.47
N VAL A 101 -25.98 -37.30 -25.09
CA VAL A 101 -26.77 -38.51 -24.83
C VAL A 101 -27.63 -38.78 -26.06
N ILE A 102 -27.51 -39.97 -26.63
CA ILE A 102 -28.35 -40.42 -27.75
C ILE A 102 -29.74 -40.76 -27.22
N ASP A 103 -30.79 -40.35 -27.95
CA ASP A 103 -32.14 -40.81 -27.66
C ASP A 103 -32.41 -42.16 -28.31
N THR A 104 -32.43 -43.20 -27.47
CA THR A 104 -32.71 -44.58 -27.88
C THR A 104 -34.20 -44.89 -27.92
N SER A 105 -35.12 -43.92 -27.79
CA SER A 105 -36.55 -44.20 -27.99
C SER A 105 -36.92 -44.39 -29.47
N ILE A 106 -36.01 -44.06 -30.39
CA ILE A 106 -36.27 -44.08 -31.81
C ILE A 106 -35.51 -45.19 -32.53
N THR A 107 -36.17 -45.91 -33.45
CA THR A 107 -35.72 -47.23 -33.96
C THR A 107 -34.32 -47.27 -34.59
N ILE A 108 -33.90 -46.22 -35.31
CA ILE A 108 -32.55 -46.14 -35.91
C ILE A 108 -31.52 -45.89 -34.81
N ALA A 109 -31.82 -45.02 -33.86
CA ALA A 109 -30.96 -44.76 -32.72
C ALA A 109 -30.85 -45.97 -31.79
N GLN A 110 -31.90 -46.80 -31.67
CA GLN A 110 -31.86 -48.10 -30.99
C GLN A 110 -30.83 -49.03 -31.63
N ARG A 111 -30.95 -49.28 -32.95
CA ARG A 111 -30.00 -50.14 -33.70
C ARG A 111 -28.55 -49.66 -33.55
N VAL A 112 -28.32 -48.34 -33.67
CA VAL A 112 -26.97 -47.78 -33.52
C VAL A 112 -26.47 -47.88 -32.08
N GLY A 113 -27.34 -47.63 -31.11
CA GLY A 113 -27.04 -47.76 -29.69
C GLY A 113 -26.61 -49.17 -29.32
N GLU A 114 -27.32 -50.18 -29.82
CA GLU A 114 -26.99 -51.60 -29.66
C GLU A 114 -25.60 -51.93 -30.24
N ILE A 115 -25.31 -51.47 -31.46
CA ILE A 115 -24.01 -51.67 -32.12
C ILE A 115 -22.87 -51.03 -31.32
N VAL A 116 -23.05 -49.80 -30.84
CA VAL A 116 -22.05 -49.08 -30.04
C VAL A 116 -21.83 -49.78 -28.71
N ALA A 117 -22.90 -50.22 -28.04
CA ALA A 117 -22.83 -50.93 -26.76
C ALA A 117 -22.08 -52.27 -26.89
N GLN A 118 -22.38 -53.07 -27.92
CA GLN A 118 -21.71 -54.35 -28.17
C GLN A 118 -20.19 -54.17 -28.39
N ASN A 119 -19.78 -53.15 -29.15
CA ASN A 119 -18.36 -52.86 -29.38
C ASN A 119 -17.63 -52.38 -28.12
N ILE A 120 -18.28 -51.58 -27.27
CA ILE A 120 -17.71 -51.14 -25.99
C ILE A 120 -17.53 -52.35 -25.04
N GLN A 121 -18.50 -53.26 -25.01
CA GLN A 121 -18.42 -54.46 -24.18
C GLN A 121 -17.25 -55.37 -24.59
N ALA A 122 -17.06 -55.61 -25.89
CA ALA A 122 -15.91 -56.38 -26.40
C ALA A 122 -14.55 -55.75 -26.01
N GLN A 123 -14.45 -54.42 -25.97
CA GLN A 123 -13.22 -53.71 -25.53
C GLN A 123 -12.98 -53.78 -24.03
N LEU A 124 -14.05 -53.78 -23.22
CA LEU A 124 -13.92 -53.96 -21.77
C LEU A 124 -13.46 -55.39 -21.45
N GLU A 125 -13.93 -56.38 -22.22
CA GLU A 125 -13.49 -57.78 -22.13
C GLU A 125 -12.01 -57.95 -22.53
N GLU A 126 -11.49 -57.22 -23.51
CA GLU A 126 -10.04 -57.20 -23.85
C GLU A 126 -9.16 -56.45 -22.83
N ASN A 127 -9.70 -55.49 -22.06
CA ASN A 127 -8.95 -54.67 -21.09
C ASN A 127 -9.05 -55.16 -19.62
N LEU A 128 -9.73 -56.28 -19.37
CA LEU A 128 -9.97 -56.85 -18.02
C LEU A 128 -8.74 -57.50 -17.35
N TYR A 129 -7.51 -57.26 -17.84
CA TYR A 129 -6.25 -57.61 -17.18
C TYR A 129 -5.61 -56.45 -16.38
N ASN A 130 -6.43 -55.53 -15.86
CA ASN A 130 -5.98 -54.44 -14.99
C ASN A 130 -6.75 -54.48 -13.64
N PRO A 131 -6.11 -54.85 -12.50
CA PRO A 131 -6.79 -55.40 -11.32
C PRO A 131 -7.34 -54.37 -10.32
N LEU A 132 -7.73 -53.18 -10.76
CA LEU A 132 -8.37 -52.19 -9.86
C LEU A 132 -9.90 -52.27 -9.99
N GLY A 133 -10.44 -53.24 -9.25
CA GLY A 133 -11.87 -53.57 -9.19
C GLY A 133 -12.77 -52.41 -8.76
N LEU A 134 -13.34 -51.72 -9.74
CA LEU A 134 -14.51 -50.87 -9.59
C LEU A 134 -15.58 -51.32 -10.60
N SER A 135 -16.44 -52.23 -10.14
CA SER A 135 -17.67 -52.63 -10.80
C SER A 135 -18.61 -51.44 -10.90
N LYS A 136 -18.86 -50.94 -12.12
CA LYS A 136 -20.00 -50.06 -12.41
C LYS A 136 -21.07 -50.89 -13.11
N SER A 137 -22.29 -50.82 -12.58
CA SER A 137 -23.46 -51.52 -13.12
C SER A 137 -23.66 -51.22 -14.63
N PRO A 138 -23.97 -52.23 -15.44
CA PRO A 138 -24.20 -52.10 -16.89
C PRO A 138 -25.50 -51.34 -17.24
N ASP A 139 -26.37 -51.03 -16.27
CA ASP A 139 -27.68 -50.41 -16.51
C ASP A 139 -27.61 -48.91 -16.85
N TYR A 140 -26.41 -48.30 -16.78
CA TYR A 140 -26.19 -46.88 -17.09
C TYR A 140 -25.67 -46.60 -18.51
N PHE A 141 -25.59 -47.61 -19.38
CA PHE A 141 -25.22 -47.43 -20.79
C PHE A 141 -26.41 -46.96 -21.66
N PHE A 142 -27.11 -45.91 -21.24
CA PHE A 142 -27.77 -45.05 -22.23
C PHE A 142 -26.65 -44.34 -22.98
N THR A 143 -26.38 -44.77 -24.21
CA THR A 143 -25.15 -44.52 -24.99
C THR A 143 -24.81 -43.03 -25.08
N SER A 144 -24.07 -42.56 -24.08
CA SER A 144 -23.49 -41.23 -24.06
C SER A 144 -22.24 -41.24 -24.94
N LEU A 145 -22.17 -40.34 -25.90
CA LEU A 145 -21.02 -40.15 -26.77
C LEU A 145 -20.26 -38.88 -26.34
N GLN A 146 -18.94 -38.94 -26.38
CA GLN A 146 -18.14 -37.72 -26.23
C GLN A 146 -18.26 -36.87 -27.48
N ILE A 147 -18.32 -35.56 -27.32
CA ILE A 147 -18.40 -34.61 -28.42
C ILE A 147 -16.99 -34.11 -28.71
N ASN A 148 -16.57 -34.21 -29.97
CA ASN A 148 -15.35 -33.57 -30.42
C ASN A 148 -15.62 -32.09 -30.70
N THR A 149 -15.18 -31.20 -29.81
CA THR A 149 -15.47 -29.75 -29.92
C THR A 149 -14.97 -29.13 -31.22
N ARG A 150 -13.91 -29.69 -31.84
CA ARG A 150 -13.42 -29.24 -33.15
C ARG A 150 -14.38 -29.53 -34.31
N GLN A 151 -15.44 -30.31 -34.08
CA GLN A 151 -16.39 -30.74 -35.10
C GLN A 151 -17.81 -30.23 -34.85
N LEU A 152 -17.93 -29.17 -34.04
CA LEU A 152 -19.17 -28.43 -33.88
C LEU A 152 -19.43 -27.61 -35.15
N SER A 153 -20.57 -27.85 -35.79
CA SER A 153 -21.04 -26.96 -36.87
C SER A 153 -21.85 -25.78 -36.33
N CYS A 154 -22.11 -25.75 -35.02
CA CYS A 154 -22.70 -24.65 -34.29
C CYS A 154 -21.69 -23.96 -33.36
N LEU A 155 -21.91 -22.68 -33.04
CA LEU A 155 -21.08 -21.93 -32.09
C LEU A 155 -21.12 -22.60 -30.70
N GLU A 156 -19.96 -22.77 -30.05
CA GLU A 156 -19.81 -23.43 -28.73
C GLU A 156 -20.78 -22.87 -27.66
N LEU A 157 -21.05 -21.56 -27.70
CA LEU A 157 -22.00 -20.85 -26.82
C LEU A 157 -23.44 -21.35 -26.91
N SER A 158 -23.78 -22.13 -27.93
CA SER A 158 -25.13 -22.67 -28.14
C SER A 158 -25.40 -23.98 -27.40
N LEU A 159 -24.38 -24.58 -26.76
CA LEU A 159 -24.48 -25.91 -26.15
C LEU A 159 -24.83 -25.92 -24.66
N PHE A 160 -24.97 -24.74 -24.04
CA PHE A 160 -25.03 -24.57 -22.57
C PHE A 160 -26.37 -24.94 -21.89
N SER A 161 -27.44 -25.24 -22.65
CA SER A 161 -28.80 -25.42 -22.11
C SER A 161 -29.42 -26.79 -22.40
N LYS A 162 -28.64 -27.87 -22.28
CA LYS A 162 -29.03 -29.22 -22.72
C LYS A 162 -29.75 -29.26 -24.08
N PRO A 163 -29.22 -28.59 -25.13
CA PRO A 163 -29.95 -28.49 -26.38
C PRO A 163 -30.17 -29.86 -27.02
N ALA A 164 -31.34 -30.03 -27.63
CA ALA A 164 -31.52 -31.10 -28.59
C ALA A 164 -30.62 -30.87 -29.81
N VAL A 165 -29.93 -31.91 -30.22
CA VAL A 165 -28.93 -31.89 -31.28
C VAL A 165 -29.15 -33.05 -32.24
N TYR A 166 -28.65 -32.90 -33.45
CA TYR A 166 -28.66 -33.90 -34.49
C TYR A 166 -27.24 -34.09 -35.00
N PHE A 167 -26.68 -35.29 -34.88
CA PHE A 167 -25.24 -35.51 -35.07
C PHE A 167 -24.93 -36.86 -35.70
N GLY A 168 -23.79 -36.94 -36.38
CA GLY A 168 -23.21 -38.19 -36.86
C GLY A 168 -22.36 -38.88 -35.80
N ILE A 169 -22.05 -40.16 -35.97
CA ILE A 169 -21.26 -40.94 -35.01
C ILE A 169 -19.98 -41.42 -35.68
N ARG A 170 -18.83 -41.31 -34.99
CA ARG A 170 -17.52 -41.74 -35.49
C ARG A 170 -16.78 -42.59 -34.47
N LYS A 171 -16.18 -43.71 -34.88
CA LYS A 171 -15.21 -44.48 -34.09
C LYS A 171 -13.83 -43.82 -34.19
N SER A 172 -13.35 -43.25 -33.10
CA SER A 172 -12.02 -42.66 -33.01
C SER A 172 -10.99 -43.77 -32.74
N TYR A 173 -10.20 -44.12 -33.76
CA TYR A 173 -9.16 -45.16 -33.61
C TYR A 173 -8.04 -44.77 -32.64
N LYS A 174 -7.84 -43.46 -32.37
CA LYS A 174 -6.79 -42.99 -31.44
C LYS A 174 -7.09 -43.37 -30.00
N ILE A 175 -8.36 -43.28 -29.60
CA ILE A 175 -8.82 -43.58 -28.23
C ILE A 175 -9.71 -44.83 -28.17
N ASN A 176 -9.91 -45.47 -29.32
CA ASN A 176 -10.80 -46.61 -29.55
C ASN A 176 -12.25 -46.40 -29.04
N GLN A 177 -12.77 -45.17 -29.06
CA GLN A 177 -14.11 -44.82 -28.55
C GLN A 177 -14.97 -44.18 -29.64
N TYR A 178 -16.30 -44.31 -29.51
CA TYR A 178 -17.25 -43.59 -30.35
C TYR A 178 -17.45 -42.16 -29.85
N GLU A 179 -17.44 -41.22 -30.79
CA GLU A 179 -17.66 -39.80 -30.55
C GLU A 179 -18.78 -39.27 -31.47
N ALA A 180 -19.49 -38.25 -31.00
CA ALA A 180 -20.45 -37.50 -31.77
C ALA A 180 -19.71 -36.47 -32.63
N VAL A 181 -20.03 -36.44 -33.92
CA VAL A 181 -19.38 -35.59 -34.93
C VAL A 181 -20.44 -34.81 -35.70
N ARG A 182 -20.08 -33.62 -36.21
CA ARG A 182 -20.99 -32.75 -36.97
C ARG A 182 -22.30 -32.46 -36.25
N LEU A 183 -22.14 -32.01 -35.02
CA LEU A 183 -23.26 -31.67 -34.15
C LEU A 183 -23.95 -30.42 -34.68
N SER A 184 -25.21 -30.53 -35.14
CA SER A 184 -26.07 -29.39 -35.42
C SER A 184 -27.19 -29.29 -34.39
N LEU A 185 -27.62 -28.07 -34.07
CA LEU A 185 -28.77 -27.87 -33.18
C LEU A 185 -30.04 -28.37 -33.87
N LEU A 186 -30.85 -29.16 -33.18
CA LEU A 186 -32.07 -29.73 -33.75
C LEU A 186 -33.05 -28.63 -34.19
N LYS A 187 -33.08 -27.49 -33.48
CA LYS A 187 -33.90 -26.33 -33.85
C LYS A 187 -33.56 -25.75 -35.25
N ASN A 188 -32.34 -26.02 -35.73
CA ASN A 188 -31.86 -25.57 -37.04
C ASN A 188 -32.10 -26.63 -38.12
N GLU A 189 -32.57 -27.83 -37.77
CA GLU A 189 -32.86 -28.86 -38.75
C GLU A 189 -34.00 -28.40 -39.68
N GLU A 190 -33.87 -28.69 -40.96
CA GLU A 190 -34.83 -28.32 -42.01
C GLU A 190 -35.34 -29.55 -42.74
N ASN A 191 -34.67 -30.69 -42.58
CA ASN A 191 -35.13 -31.94 -43.13
C ASN A 191 -36.43 -32.37 -42.44
N GLN A 192 -37.54 -32.31 -43.19
CA GLN A 192 -38.87 -32.67 -42.69
C GLN A 192 -38.91 -34.07 -42.10
N ALA A 193 -38.26 -35.05 -42.73
CA ALA A 193 -38.22 -36.43 -42.23
C ALA A 193 -37.45 -36.53 -40.90
N ALA A 194 -36.38 -35.76 -40.72
CA ALA A 194 -35.65 -35.71 -39.45
C ALA A 194 -36.48 -35.02 -38.34
N LEU A 195 -37.20 -33.95 -38.66
CA LEU A 195 -38.10 -33.28 -37.71
C LEU A 195 -39.29 -34.17 -37.32
N GLU A 196 -39.92 -34.81 -38.31
CA GLU A 196 -40.98 -35.80 -38.11
C GLU A 196 -40.48 -36.98 -37.26
N TYR A 197 -39.26 -37.43 -37.49
CA TYR A 197 -38.63 -38.45 -36.67
C TYR A 197 -38.48 -37.99 -35.21
N CYS A 198 -38.04 -36.75 -34.99
CA CYS A 198 -37.81 -36.20 -33.66
C CYS A 198 -39.09 -35.93 -32.87
N ILE A 199 -40.20 -35.55 -33.51
CA ILE A 199 -41.47 -35.34 -32.79
C ILE A 199 -42.05 -36.64 -32.23
N HIS A 200 -41.64 -37.80 -32.73
CA HIS A 200 -42.02 -39.11 -32.19
C HIS A 200 -41.15 -39.57 -31.01
N SER A 201 -40.10 -38.82 -30.67
CA SER A 201 -39.30 -39.07 -29.48
C SER A 201 -40.16 -39.03 -28.21
N GLN A 202 -39.89 -39.95 -27.28
CA GLN A 202 -40.47 -39.88 -25.93
C GLN A 202 -39.75 -38.85 -25.04
N ASN A 203 -38.59 -38.35 -25.48
CA ASN A 203 -37.80 -37.38 -24.73
C ASN A 203 -38.36 -35.95 -24.95
N PRO A 204 -38.79 -35.25 -23.89
CA PRO A 204 -39.39 -33.91 -24.00
C PRO A 204 -38.45 -32.88 -24.61
N ILE A 205 -37.14 -32.98 -24.38
CA ILE A 205 -36.17 -32.02 -24.94
C ILE A 205 -36.15 -32.13 -26.47
N ILE A 206 -36.19 -33.34 -27.01
CA ILE A 206 -36.07 -33.60 -28.45
C ILE A 206 -37.37 -33.26 -29.16
N TRP A 207 -38.50 -33.84 -28.70
CA TRP A 207 -39.74 -33.60 -29.41
C TRP A 207 -40.18 -32.15 -29.30
N GLN A 208 -40.05 -31.48 -28.14
CA GLN A 208 -40.45 -30.06 -28.02
C GLN A 208 -39.60 -29.16 -28.91
N THR A 209 -38.30 -29.44 -29.03
CA THR A 209 -37.41 -28.67 -29.91
C THR A 209 -37.80 -28.82 -31.38
N ALA A 210 -38.17 -30.03 -31.81
CA ALA A 210 -38.63 -30.28 -33.18
C ALA A 210 -40.06 -29.76 -33.43
N PHE A 211 -40.91 -29.75 -32.39
CA PHE A 211 -42.34 -29.54 -32.50
C PHE A 211 -42.70 -28.22 -33.17
N LYS A 212 -42.14 -27.10 -32.70
CA LYS A 212 -42.43 -25.77 -33.25
C LYS A 212 -42.12 -25.68 -34.74
N LYS A 213 -40.97 -26.22 -35.15
CA LYS A 213 -40.51 -26.16 -36.53
C LYS A 213 -41.30 -27.12 -37.41
N TYR A 214 -41.62 -28.30 -36.91
CA TYR A 214 -42.51 -29.23 -37.60
C TYR A 214 -43.91 -28.63 -37.82
N LEU A 215 -44.51 -28.00 -36.80
CA LEU A 215 -45.80 -27.32 -36.93
C LEU A 215 -45.76 -26.22 -38.01
N SER A 216 -44.65 -25.51 -38.17
CA SER A 216 -44.51 -24.48 -39.21
C SER A 216 -44.43 -25.03 -40.63
N LEU A 217 -44.16 -26.33 -40.79
CA LEU A 217 -44.18 -27.02 -42.09
C LEU A 217 -45.58 -27.55 -42.43
N LEU A 218 -46.51 -27.56 -41.47
CA LEU A 218 -47.89 -27.99 -41.66
C LEU A 218 -48.80 -26.77 -41.98
N PRO A 219 -49.87 -26.95 -42.77
CA PRO A 219 -50.94 -25.96 -42.89
C PRO A 219 -51.55 -25.59 -41.53
N ASP A 220 -51.94 -24.32 -41.31
CA ASP A 220 -52.39 -23.81 -39.99
C ASP A 220 -53.46 -24.69 -39.31
N ASN A 221 -54.43 -25.21 -40.07
CA ASN A 221 -55.48 -26.09 -39.54
C ASN A 221 -54.96 -27.50 -39.18
N GLU A 222 -54.03 -28.04 -39.95
CA GLU A 222 -53.36 -29.31 -39.64
C GLU A 222 -52.42 -29.15 -38.45
N ALA A 223 -51.73 -28.00 -38.36
CA ALA A 223 -50.87 -27.64 -37.24
C ALA A 223 -51.68 -27.52 -35.94
N ILE A 224 -52.84 -26.86 -35.94
CA ILE A 224 -53.72 -26.77 -34.76
C ILE A 224 -54.25 -28.15 -34.37
N LYS A 225 -54.74 -28.95 -35.34
CA LYS A 225 -55.23 -30.32 -35.06
C LYS A 225 -54.13 -31.22 -34.51
N PHE A 226 -52.97 -31.23 -35.15
CA PHE A 226 -51.81 -31.99 -34.72
C PHE A 226 -51.32 -31.53 -33.35
N ALA A 227 -51.32 -30.22 -33.08
CA ALA A 227 -50.97 -29.66 -31.80
C ALA A 227 -51.90 -30.15 -30.68
N ILE A 228 -53.22 -30.03 -30.89
CA ILE A 228 -54.22 -30.51 -29.94
C ILE A 228 -54.10 -32.01 -29.73
N GLN A 229 -53.97 -32.79 -30.81
CA GLN A 229 -53.80 -34.24 -30.72
C GLN A 229 -52.55 -34.61 -29.93
N LYS A 230 -51.39 -33.99 -30.22
CA LYS A 230 -50.14 -34.26 -29.51
C LYS A 230 -50.22 -33.92 -28.02
N ILE A 231 -50.87 -32.80 -27.69
CA ILE A 231 -51.13 -32.37 -26.31
C ILE A 231 -52.03 -33.36 -25.57
N ASN A 232 -52.98 -33.99 -26.27
CA ASN A 232 -53.89 -34.97 -25.69
C ASN A 232 -53.26 -36.38 -25.58
N ASP A 233 -52.47 -36.82 -26.57
CA ASP A 233 -51.82 -38.15 -26.64
C ASP A 233 -50.78 -38.33 -25.52
N PHE A 234 -50.07 -37.26 -25.21
CA PHE A 234 -49.24 -37.18 -24.04
C PHE A 234 -50.13 -36.72 -22.90
N SER A 235 -50.66 -37.64 -22.09
CA SER A 235 -51.43 -37.37 -20.85
C SER A 235 -50.57 -36.66 -19.79
N LEU A 236 -50.05 -35.50 -20.15
CA LEU A 236 -49.10 -34.69 -19.44
C LEU A 236 -49.88 -33.59 -18.72
N ASN A 237 -49.90 -33.67 -17.39
CA ASN A 237 -50.16 -32.51 -16.53
C ASN A 237 -49.03 -31.45 -16.60
N LEU A 238 -48.21 -31.45 -17.66
CA LEU A 238 -47.14 -30.46 -17.85
C LEU A 238 -47.74 -29.17 -18.39
N SER A 239 -47.45 -28.06 -17.72
CA SER A 239 -47.78 -26.71 -18.17
C SER A 239 -47.18 -26.48 -19.56
N ILE A 240 -48.04 -26.39 -20.57
CA ILE A 240 -47.63 -26.12 -21.94
C ILE A 240 -47.07 -24.70 -21.99
N SER A 241 -45.83 -24.55 -22.44
CA SER A 241 -45.27 -23.21 -22.65
C SER A 241 -45.79 -22.63 -23.96
N ARG A 242 -46.10 -21.34 -23.95
CA ARG A 242 -46.42 -20.53 -25.12
C ARG A 242 -45.37 -20.64 -26.22
N ASP A 243 -44.09 -20.76 -25.85
CA ASP A 243 -42.95 -20.69 -26.78
C ASP A 243 -42.90 -21.82 -27.81
N ILE A 244 -43.60 -22.92 -27.55
CA ILE A 244 -43.63 -24.11 -28.40
C ILE A 244 -44.55 -23.90 -29.61
N PHE A 245 -45.44 -22.90 -29.57
CA PHE A 245 -46.26 -22.49 -30.70
C PHE A 245 -45.68 -21.24 -31.38
N SER A 246 -46.06 -20.99 -32.63
CA SER A 246 -45.82 -19.69 -33.25
C SER A 246 -46.87 -18.69 -32.74
N ASN A 247 -46.48 -17.43 -32.54
CA ASN A 247 -47.42 -16.37 -32.15
C ASN A 247 -48.56 -16.27 -33.18
N ARG A 248 -48.23 -16.37 -34.48
CA ARG A 248 -49.21 -16.43 -35.57
C ARG A 248 -50.28 -17.50 -35.34
N LEU A 249 -49.90 -18.70 -34.91
CA LEU A 249 -50.86 -19.78 -34.67
C LEU A 249 -51.77 -19.46 -33.48
N LEU A 250 -51.21 -18.89 -32.41
CA LEU A 250 -51.95 -18.54 -31.19
C LEU A 250 -52.86 -17.32 -31.32
N THR A 251 -52.63 -16.46 -32.31
CA THR A 251 -53.47 -15.28 -32.58
C THR A 251 -54.72 -15.59 -33.39
N LEU A 252 -54.80 -16.77 -34.02
CA LEU A 252 -55.99 -17.21 -34.76
C LEU A 252 -57.16 -17.44 -33.80
N ASP A 253 -58.38 -17.10 -34.21
CA ASP A 253 -59.56 -17.29 -33.36
C ASP A 253 -59.80 -18.76 -33.05
N GLU A 254 -59.54 -19.64 -34.02
CA GLU A 254 -59.63 -21.10 -33.94
C GLU A 254 -58.65 -21.70 -32.91
N ALA A 255 -57.61 -20.96 -32.53
CA ALA A 255 -56.63 -21.38 -31.53
C ALA A 255 -57.06 -21.06 -30.09
N LYS A 256 -58.28 -20.55 -29.86
CA LYS A 256 -58.81 -20.34 -28.49
C LYS A 256 -58.69 -21.58 -27.59
N PRO A 257 -59.01 -22.81 -28.03
CA PRO A 257 -58.82 -24.00 -27.22
C PRO A 257 -57.36 -24.26 -26.82
N LEU A 258 -56.38 -23.84 -27.65
CA LEU A 258 -54.96 -23.89 -27.31
C LEU A 258 -54.60 -22.81 -26.28
N ARG A 259 -55.11 -21.57 -26.45
CA ARG A 259 -54.90 -20.46 -25.49
C ARG A 259 -55.48 -20.76 -24.11
N ASP A 260 -56.64 -21.42 -24.04
CA ASP A 260 -57.27 -21.84 -22.79
C ASP A 260 -56.46 -22.90 -22.02
N LYS A 261 -55.52 -23.58 -22.68
CA LYS A 261 -54.59 -24.53 -22.07
C LYS A 261 -53.27 -23.89 -21.61
N LEU A 262 -53.04 -22.60 -21.90
CA LEU A 262 -51.85 -21.89 -21.43
C LEU A 262 -51.98 -21.49 -19.96
N PRO A 263 -50.87 -21.43 -19.19
CA PRO A 263 -50.86 -20.86 -17.85
C PRO A 263 -51.40 -19.42 -17.84
N LEU A 264 -52.16 -19.04 -16.80
CA LEU A 264 -52.83 -17.72 -16.68
C LEU A 264 -51.90 -16.53 -16.97
N LYS A 265 -50.64 -16.59 -16.48
CA LYS A 265 -49.64 -15.54 -16.73
C LYS A 265 -49.22 -15.42 -18.19
N GLN A 266 -49.03 -16.54 -18.87
CA GLN A 266 -48.68 -16.56 -20.30
C GLN A 266 -49.87 -16.12 -21.16
N ARG A 267 -51.10 -16.45 -20.72
CA ARG A 267 -52.34 -15.99 -21.35
C ARG A 267 -52.51 -14.46 -21.21
N LEU A 268 -52.28 -13.90 -20.01
CA LEU A 268 -52.31 -12.45 -19.77
C LEU A 268 -51.33 -11.72 -20.71
N GLN A 269 -50.10 -12.21 -20.79
CA GLN A 269 -49.07 -11.62 -21.65
C GLN A 269 -49.46 -11.70 -23.14
N LEU A 270 -49.98 -12.84 -23.60
CA LEU A 270 -50.46 -12.99 -24.98
C LEU A 270 -51.63 -12.03 -25.27
N SER A 271 -52.58 -11.89 -24.35
CA SER A 271 -53.70 -10.95 -24.48
C SER A 271 -53.22 -9.49 -24.54
N LEU A 272 -52.24 -9.11 -23.72
CA LEU A 272 -51.62 -7.78 -23.75
C LEU A 272 -50.94 -7.50 -25.09
N GLU A 273 -50.22 -8.47 -25.64
CA GLU A 273 -49.57 -8.35 -26.95
C GLU A 273 -50.60 -8.21 -28.08
N MET A 274 -51.65 -9.03 -28.05
CA MET A 274 -52.76 -8.96 -29.03
C MET A 274 -53.45 -7.60 -29.01
N VAL A 275 -53.71 -7.05 -27.81
CA VAL A 275 -54.31 -5.73 -27.61
C VAL A 275 -53.36 -4.61 -28.08
N SER A 276 -52.05 -4.76 -27.83
CA SER A 276 -51.04 -3.77 -28.23
C SER A 276 -50.77 -3.76 -29.74
N SER A 277 -51.02 -4.88 -30.43
CA SER A 277 -50.78 -5.02 -31.87
C SER A 277 -51.99 -4.71 -32.77
N SER A 278 -53.18 -4.50 -32.22
CA SER A 278 -54.37 -4.19 -33.03
C SER A 278 -54.43 -2.68 -33.32
N GLU A 279 -54.32 -2.28 -34.59
CA GLU A 279 -54.52 -0.89 -34.99
C GLU A 279 -56.01 -0.48 -34.87
N GLU A 280 -56.25 0.55 -34.05
CA GLU A 280 -57.41 1.46 -33.91
C GLU A 280 -58.86 0.94 -33.85
N ASN A 281 -59.12 -0.35 -33.90
CA ASN A 281 -60.41 -0.90 -33.46
C ASN A 281 -60.19 -2.20 -32.69
N THR A 282 -59.71 -2.06 -31.46
CA THR A 282 -59.50 -3.18 -30.54
C THR A 282 -60.82 -3.91 -30.36
N ASN A 283 -60.87 -5.18 -30.81
CA ASN A 283 -62.03 -6.04 -30.68
C ASN A 283 -62.40 -6.14 -29.19
N GLN A 284 -63.57 -5.61 -28.80
CA GLN A 284 -64.04 -5.57 -27.40
C GLN A 284 -63.88 -6.94 -26.70
N LYS A 285 -64.02 -8.04 -27.46
CA LYS A 285 -63.79 -9.42 -26.99
C LYS A 285 -62.39 -9.67 -26.41
N LEU A 286 -61.34 -9.01 -26.93
CA LEU A 286 -59.96 -9.13 -26.44
C LEU A 286 -59.73 -8.33 -25.16
N LEU A 287 -60.35 -7.15 -25.05
CA LEU A 287 -60.30 -6.35 -23.83
C LEU A 287 -61.08 -7.02 -22.69
N ASP A 288 -62.25 -7.57 -22.99
CA ASP A 288 -63.04 -8.35 -22.03
C ASP A 288 -62.29 -9.59 -21.55
N GLU A 289 -61.59 -10.28 -22.47
CA GLU A 289 -60.69 -11.39 -22.12
C GLU A 289 -59.53 -10.91 -21.23
N LEU A 290 -58.88 -9.78 -21.56
CA LEU A 290 -57.77 -9.21 -20.77
C LEU A 290 -58.19 -8.85 -19.34
N PHE A 291 -59.31 -8.15 -19.18
CA PHE A 291 -59.81 -7.74 -17.87
C PHE A 291 -60.31 -8.94 -17.05
N SER A 292 -60.94 -9.94 -17.69
CA SER A 292 -61.33 -11.17 -17.01
C SER A 292 -60.12 -11.95 -16.47
N ILE A 293 -59.02 -11.99 -17.23
CA ILE A 293 -57.78 -12.64 -16.80
C ILE A 293 -57.11 -11.86 -15.66
N ALA A 294 -57.02 -10.53 -15.78
CA ALA A 294 -56.41 -9.66 -14.76
C ALA A 294 -57.17 -9.74 -13.42
N GLN A 295 -58.49 -9.83 -13.45
CA GLN A 295 -59.32 -10.02 -12.27
C GLN A 295 -59.03 -11.37 -11.57
N LYS A 296 -59.02 -12.48 -12.33
CA LYS A 296 -58.73 -13.81 -11.78
C LYS A 296 -57.34 -13.88 -11.15
N ILE A 297 -56.36 -13.24 -11.78
CA ILE A 297 -54.99 -13.18 -11.23
C ILE A 297 -54.94 -12.32 -9.96
N ALA A 298 -55.66 -11.21 -9.89
CA ALA A 298 -55.73 -10.38 -8.68
C ALA A 298 -56.41 -11.10 -7.50
N GLU A 299 -57.38 -11.97 -7.79
CA GLU A 299 -58.04 -12.83 -6.81
C GLU A 299 -57.10 -13.96 -6.32
N ASP A 300 -56.33 -14.58 -7.21
CA ASP A 300 -55.31 -15.60 -6.88
C ASP A 300 -54.09 -15.03 -6.12
N GLU A 301 -53.69 -13.78 -6.42
CA GLU A 301 -52.48 -13.14 -5.87
C GLU A 301 -52.73 -12.27 -4.62
N LYS A 302 -53.90 -12.40 -3.98
CA LYS A 302 -54.37 -11.55 -2.85
C LYS A 302 -53.42 -11.47 -1.63
N HIS A 303 -52.41 -12.32 -1.58
CA HIS A 303 -51.40 -12.38 -0.50
C HIS A 303 -49.94 -12.24 -0.99
N THR A 304 -49.70 -11.96 -2.28
CA THR A 304 -48.36 -12.01 -2.87
C THR A 304 -48.07 -10.81 -3.78
N ASN A 305 -47.93 -9.61 -3.21
CA ASN A 305 -47.30 -8.41 -3.78
C ASN A 305 -47.52 -8.10 -5.29
N TYR A 306 -48.66 -8.53 -5.84
CA TYR A 306 -49.23 -8.21 -7.16
C TYR A 306 -48.24 -8.07 -8.35
N PRO A 307 -47.33 -9.02 -8.62
CA PRO A 307 -46.34 -8.90 -9.71
C PRO A 307 -46.98 -8.78 -11.10
N SER A 308 -48.18 -9.34 -11.28
CA SER A 308 -48.88 -9.34 -12.58
C SER A 308 -49.48 -7.98 -12.96
N TRP A 309 -49.62 -7.06 -12.01
CA TRP A 309 -50.03 -5.67 -12.28
C TRP A 309 -48.91 -4.82 -12.87
N GLN A 310 -47.65 -5.17 -12.61
CA GLN A 310 -46.49 -4.45 -13.15
C GLN A 310 -46.37 -4.62 -14.69
N SER A 311 -46.98 -5.65 -15.26
CA SER A 311 -47.00 -5.90 -16.71
C SER A 311 -48.07 -5.11 -17.48
N ILE A 312 -49.00 -4.42 -16.81
CA ILE A 312 -49.99 -3.57 -17.47
C ILE A 312 -49.33 -2.21 -17.75
N PRO A 313 -49.31 -1.73 -19.01
CA PRO A 313 -48.70 -0.44 -19.36
C PRO A 313 -49.23 0.72 -18.51
N GLU A 314 -48.30 1.54 -18.00
CA GLU A 314 -48.57 2.59 -17.01
C GLU A 314 -49.57 3.65 -17.53
N ASN A 315 -49.60 3.90 -18.84
CA ASN A 315 -50.54 4.82 -19.50
C ASN A 315 -52.01 4.35 -19.45
N LEU A 316 -52.25 3.03 -19.46
CA LEU A 316 -53.59 2.45 -19.30
C LEU A 316 -54.10 2.61 -17.85
N ILE A 317 -53.18 2.58 -16.87
CA ILE A 317 -53.48 2.73 -15.45
C ILE A 317 -53.66 4.22 -15.08
N SER A 318 -52.73 5.08 -15.49
CA SER A 318 -52.66 6.49 -15.07
C SER A 318 -53.84 7.34 -15.56
N ASN A 319 -54.54 6.93 -16.61
CA ASN A 319 -55.68 7.65 -17.18
C ASN A 319 -57.02 7.31 -16.51
N LYS A 320 -57.07 6.30 -15.64
CA LYS A 320 -58.32 5.82 -15.01
C LYS A 320 -58.25 5.65 -13.49
N VAL A 321 -57.06 5.69 -12.87
CA VAL A 321 -56.91 5.63 -11.40
C VAL A 321 -56.75 7.03 -10.80
N THR A 322 -57.68 7.42 -9.92
CA THR A 322 -57.63 8.68 -9.15
C THR A 322 -57.07 8.45 -7.74
N TYR A 323 -56.41 9.46 -7.15
CA TYR A 323 -55.94 9.42 -5.76
C TYR A 323 -57.14 9.18 -4.82
N ASN A 324 -57.11 8.10 -4.04
CA ASN A 324 -58.23 7.58 -3.23
C ASN A 324 -59.50 7.12 -4.00
N GLY A 325 -59.42 6.80 -5.29
CA GLY A 325 -60.54 6.23 -6.06
C GLY A 325 -60.83 4.73 -5.81
N PHE A 326 -61.85 4.16 -6.49
CA PHE A 326 -62.27 2.75 -6.34
C PHE A 326 -61.11 1.74 -6.55
N LEU A 327 -60.22 2.03 -7.49
CA LEU A 327 -59.06 1.17 -7.80
C LEU A 327 -57.86 1.43 -6.88
N TRP A 328 -57.90 2.45 -6.00
CA TRP A 328 -56.78 2.85 -5.14
C TRP A 328 -56.35 1.75 -4.17
N GLY A 329 -57.31 0.97 -3.65
CA GLY A 329 -57.04 -0.16 -2.76
C GLY A 329 -56.51 -1.40 -3.48
N LEU A 330 -56.51 -1.42 -4.81
CA LEU A 330 -56.17 -2.60 -5.63
C LEU A 330 -54.84 -2.43 -6.38
N ILE A 331 -54.23 -1.24 -6.37
CA ILE A 331 -52.96 -0.98 -7.06
C ILE A 331 -51.74 -1.08 -6.13
N PRO A 332 -50.55 -1.45 -6.65
CA PRO A 332 -49.32 -1.50 -5.85
C PRO A 332 -48.87 -0.12 -5.35
N ASP A 333 -48.15 -0.11 -4.23
CA ASP A 333 -47.56 1.12 -3.65
C ASP A 333 -46.63 1.85 -4.65
N THR A 334 -45.97 1.11 -5.55
CA THR A 334 -45.13 1.67 -6.63
C THR A 334 -45.88 2.57 -7.61
N VAL A 335 -47.19 2.36 -7.75
CA VAL A 335 -48.07 3.17 -8.60
C VAL A 335 -48.70 4.30 -7.78
N LYS A 336 -49.05 4.02 -6.51
CA LYS A 336 -49.66 5.01 -5.60
C LYS A 336 -48.78 6.25 -5.42
N TYR A 337 -47.48 6.10 -5.22
CA TYR A 337 -46.62 7.25 -4.98
C TYR A 337 -46.49 8.16 -6.22
N LYS A 338 -46.54 7.60 -7.44
CA LYS A 338 -46.48 8.37 -8.69
C LYS A 338 -47.78 9.14 -8.92
N VAL A 339 -48.92 8.50 -8.69
CA VAL A 339 -50.23 9.15 -8.74
C VAL A 339 -50.33 10.25 -7.69
N ALA A 340 -49.81 10.01 -6.48
CA ALA A 340 -49.72 11.02 -5.43
C ALA A 340 -48.82 12.20 -5.83
N ALA A 341 -47.62 11.95 -6.38
CA ALA A 341 -46.71 13.00 -6.82
C ALA A 341 -47.34 13.90 -7.92
N LYS A 342 -48.03 13.30 -8.90
CA LYS A 342 -48.78 14.05 -9.91
C LYS A 342 -49.95 14.85 -9.32
N TYR A 343 -50.59 14.31 -8.29
CA TYR A 343 -51.66 15.01 -7.57
C TYR A 343 -51.15 16.23 -6.76
N LEU A 344 -49.94 16.14 -6.21
CA LEU A 344 -49.29 17.22 -5.45
C LEU A 344 -48.96 18.46 -6.31
N GLN A 345 -48.69 18.29 -7.60
CA GLN A 345 -48.29 19.38 -8.50
C GLN A 345 -49.35 20.49 -8.66
N ASN A 346 -50.61 20.22 -8.32
CA ASN A 346 -51.73 21.15 -8.45
C ASN A 346 -52.30 21.58 -7.09
N ARG A 347 -51.53 21.48 -6.00
CA ARG A 347 -51.97 21.79 -4.63
C ARG A 347 -51.18 22.96 -4.04
N SER A 348 -51.76 23.61 -3.04
CA SER A 348 -51.05 24.64 -2.26
C SER A 348 -49.92 24.00 -1.44
N ASP A 349 -48.85 24.74 -1.15
CA ASP A 349 -47.67 24.20 -0.45
C ASP A 349 -48.01 23.52 0.89
N ASP A 350 -48.89 24.10 1.71
CA ASP A 350 -49.24 23.56 3.02
C ASP A 350 -50.08 22.27 2.91
N GLU A 351 -50.93 22.17 1.90
CA GLU A 351 -51.72 20.98 1.60
C GLU A 351 -50.83 19.89 0.99
N ALA A 352 -49.91 20.28 0.11
CA ALA A 352 -48.94 19.41 -0.51
C ALA A 352 -47.99 18.79 0.52
N ILE A 353 -47.53 19.56 1.52
CA ILE A 353 -46.70 19.05 2.64
C ILE A 353 -47.46 18.00 3.47
N LYS A 354 -48.73 18.25 3.81
CA LYS A 354 -49.56 17.29 4.56
C LYS A 354 -49.74 15.97 3.79
N ILE A 355 -50.05 16.07 2.50
CA ILE A 355 -50.25 14.91 1.63
C ILE A 355 -48.92 14.16 1.41
N ALA A 356 -47.80 14.87 1.26
CA ALA A 356 -46.48 14.27 1.13
C ALA A 356 -46.08 13.51 2.40
N ASN A 357 -46.24 14.11 3.58
CA ASN A 357 -45.96 13.45 4.87
C ASN A 357 -46.84 12.19 5.06
N TYR A 358 -48.14 12.29 4.80
CA TYR A 358 -49.05 11.13 4.87
C TYR A 358 -48.65 10.03 3.89
N THR A 359 -48.33 10.40 2.65
CA THR A 359 -47.93 9.43 1.61
C THR A 359 -46.65 8.70 2.02
N ILE A 360 -45.63 9.42 2.51
CA ILE A 360 -44.38 8.82 2.99
C ILE A 360 -44.61 7.86 4.16
N ILE A 361 -45.46 8.23 5.12
CA ILE A 361 -45.81 7.37 6.28
C ILE A 361 -46.57 6.11 5.82
N SER A 362 -47.43 6.24 4.82
CA SER A 362 -48.29 5.15 4.34
C SER A 362 -47.57 4.11 3.46
N LEU A 363 -46.41 4.45 2.89
CA LEU A 363 -45.64 3.54 2.05
C LEU A 363 -44.93 2.49 2.91
N VAL A 364 -45.03 1.22 2.52
CA VAL A 364 -44.46 0.11 3.30
C VAL A 364 -42.96 -0.06 3.03
N LEU A 365 -42.52 0.06 1.78
CA LEU A 365 -41.13 -0.19 1.38
C LEU A 365 -40.29 1.09 1.38
N GLU A 366 -39.08 1.00 1.93
CA GLU A 366 -38.12 2.12 2.01
C GLU A 366 -37.74 2.67 0.63
N LYS A 367 -37.57 1.77 -0.36
CA LYS A 367 -37.31 2.14 -1.76
C LYS A 367 -38.40 3.04 -2.33
N ASP A 368 -39.66 2.73 -2.08
CA ASP A 368 -40.80 3.49 -2.61
C ASP A 368 -40.88 4.88 -1.98
N LYS A 369 -40.47 5.00 -0.72
CA LYS A 369 -40.33 6.31 -0.05
C LYS A 369 -39.25 7.17 -0.71
N ILE A 370 -38.11 6.57 -1.05
CA ILE A 370 -37.01 7.26 -1.77
C ILE A 370 -37.46 7.67 -3.18
N ASP A 371 -38.11 6.77 -3.91
CA ASP A 371 -38.60 7.05 -5.27
C ASP A 371 -39.67 8.16 -5.25
N PHE A 372 -40.53 8.19 -4.23
CA PHE A 372 -41.48 9.28 -4.03
C PHE A 372 -40.79 10.62 -3.75
N LEU A 373 -39.76 10.63 -2.88
CA LEU A 373 -38.98 11.83 -2.61
C LEU A 373 -38.37 12.36 -3.91
N ASN A 374 -37.84 11.50 -4.78
CA ASN A 374 -37.27 11.93 -6.07
C ASN A 374 -38.28 12.58 -7.03
N LEU A 375 -39.58 12.31 -6.86
CA LEU A 375 -40.65 12.81 -7.73
C LEU A 375 -41.27 14.14 -7.28
N ILE A 376 -41.02 14.58 -6.04
CA ILE A 376 -41.53 15.85 -5.52
C ILE A 376 -40.46 16.96 -5.63
N SER A 377 -40.90 18.22 -5.69
CA SER A 377 -40.00 19.36 -5.90
C SER A 377 -39.03 19.57 -4.73
N GLU A 378 -37.85 20.13 -5.02
CA GLU A 378 -36.85 20.47 -4.00
C GLU A 378 -37.39 21.45 -2.93
N ASN A 379 -38.29 22.36 -3.32
CA ASN A 379 -38.98 23.26 -2.39
C ASN A 379 -39.82 22.45 -1.37
N LEU A 380 -40.59 21.46 -1.85
CA LEU A 380 -41.36 20.59 -0.96
C LEU A 380 -40.45 19.79 -0.03
N LYS A 381 -39.36 19.21 -0.56
CA LYS A 381 -38.38 18.42 0.21
C LYS A 381 -37.80 19.20 1.40
N SER A 382 -37.44 20.46 1.16
CA SER A 382 -36.84 21.33 2.18
C SER A 382 -37.79 21.68 3.35
N ARG A 383 -39.09 21.45 3.17
CA ARG A 383 -40.16 21.76 4.14
C ARG A 383 -40.83 20.51 4.75
N LEU A 384 -40.34 19.31 4.40
CA LEU A 384 -40.81 18.05 5.02
C LEU A 384 -40.36 17.96 6.48
N ASP A 385 -41.05 17.14 7.27
CA ASP A 385 -40.66 16.90 8.67
C ASP A 385 -39.25 16.29 8.72
N ALA A 386 -38.34 16.96 9.42
CA ALA A 386 -36.96 16.53 9.60
C ALA A 386 -36.84 15.13 10.25
N ARG A 387 -37.86 14.63 10.96
CA ARG A 387 -37.90 13.24 11.46
C ARG A 387 -38.11 12.22 10.35
N ILE A 388 -38.86 12.58 9.31
CA ILE A 388 -39.17 11.69 8.18
C ILE A 388 -37.95 11.58 7.25
N LEU A 389 -37.21 12.67 7.05
CA LEU A 389 -35.95 12.66 6.28
C LEU A 389 -34.82 11.90 6.98
N ARG A 390 -34.86 11.84 8.33
CA ARG A 390 -33.88 11.15 9.19
C ARG A 390 -33.80 9.64 8.96
N GLU A 391 -34.93 9.00 8.65
CA GLU A 391 -35.04 7.54 8.60
C GLU A 391 -34.89 6.95 7.19
N LEU A 392 -34.99 7.76 6.13
CA LEU A 392 -35.29 7.26 4.78
C LEU A 392 -34.23 7.57 3.72
N LEU A 393 -33.23 8.40 4.03
CA LEU A 393 -32.22 8.82 3.06
C LEU A 393 -30.86 8.18 3.35
N PRO A 394 -30.15 7.66 2.33
CA PRO A 394 -28.75 7.27 2.44
C PRO A 394 -27.92 8.39 3.07
N VAL A 395 -26.90 8.03 3.86
CA VAL A 395 -26.03 8.98 4.58
C VAL A 395 -25.50 10.08 3.65
N GLU A 396 -25.12 9.69 2.44
CA GLU A 396 -24.59 10.56 1.40
C GLU A 396 -25.60 11.62 0.94
N SER A 397 -26.88 11.26 0.79
CA SER A 397 -27.97 12.18 0.40
C SER A 397 -28.38 13.11 1.54
N ARG A 398 -28.35 12.62 2.79
CA ARG A 398 -28.58 13.45 3.98
C ARG A 398 -27.55 14.57 4.09
N LEU A 399 -26.27 14.24 3.88
CA LEU A 399 -25.18 15.23 3.90
C LEU A 399 -25.35 16.34 2.86
N VAL A 400 -25.80 16.03 1.64
CA VAL A 400 -26.05 17.04 0.59
C VAL A 400 -27.20 17.98 0.99
N ILE A 401 -28.27 17.43 1.55
CA ILE A 401 -29.42 18.24 2.01
C ILE A 401 -29.02 19.10 3.20
N TYR A 402 -28.31 18.56 4.20
CA TYR A 402 -27.84 19.33 5.34
C TYR A 402 -26.83 20.42 4.93
N GLN A 403 -25.92 20.14 3.99
CA GLN A 403 -25.02 21.16 3.44
C GLN A 403 -25.78 22.31 2.76
N LYS A 404 -26.85 21.98 2.03
CA LYS A 404 -27.71 22.98 1.40
C LYS A 404 -28.50 23.79 2.44
N MET A 405 -29.04 23.13 3.48
CA MET A 405 -29.69 23.82 4.60
C MET A 405 -28.74 24.78 5.33
N VAL A 406 -27.49 24.39 5.56
CA VAL A 406 -26.47 25.25 6.21
C VAL A 406 -26.05 26.42 5.32
N ASN A 407 -26.04 26.24 3.99
CA ASN A 407 -25.66 27.30 3.05
C ASN A 407 -26.81 28.28 2.74
N ASP A 408 -28.05 27.82 2.71
CA ASP A 408 -29.21 28.61 2.23
C ASP A 408 -29.95 29.37 3.34
N TYR A 409 -29.68 29.11 4.63
CA TYR A 409 -30.37 29.78 5.73
C TYR A 409 -29.48 30.73 6.55
N GLU A 410 -30.03 31.90 6.89
CA GLU A 410 -29.69 32.63 8.12
C GLU A 410 -30.28 31.86 9.32
N ILE A 411 -29.65 30.74 9.68
CA ILE A 411 -30.18 29.85 10.71
C ILE A 411 -30.05 30.50 12.10
N SER A 412 -31.15 30.59 12.86
CA SER A 412 -31.11 30.91 14.29
C SER A 412 -30.23 29.90 15.05
N GLU A 413 -29.38 30.34 15.99
CA GLU A 413 -28.40 29.51 16.74
C GLU A 413 -28.88 28.11 17.16
N ILE A 414 -30.15 27.98 17.57
CA ILE A 414 -30.74 26.72 18.05
C ILE A 414 -30.86 25.65 16.95
N ILE A 415 -31.18 26.04 15.72
CA ILE A 415 -31.35 25.10 14.60
C ILE A 415 -29.97 24.69 14.04
N ALA A 416 -28.99 25.61 14.06
CA ALA A 416 -27.62 25.32 13.65
C ALA A 416 -26.99 24.25 14.56
N HIS A 417 -27.19 24.36 15.88
CA HIS A 417 -26.68 23.39 16.85
C HIS A 417 -27.23 21.97 16.64
N ASN A 418 -28.52 21.85 16.32
CA ASN A 418 -29.14 20.54 16.07
C ASN A 418 -28.63 19.89 14.77
N VAL A 419 -28.41 20.68 13.71
CA VAL A 419 -27.84 20.20 12.44
C VAL A 419 -26.37 19.81 12.62
N GLU A 420 -25.62 20.55 13.45
CA GLU A 420 -24.24 20.25 13.80
C GLU A 420 -24.08 18.93 14.56
N GLU A 421 -24.85 18.70 15.63
CA GLU A 421 -24.86 17.44 16.39
C GLU A 421 -25.20 16.23 15.51
N GLU A 422 -26.10 16.43 14.54
CA GLU A 422 -26.51 15.38 13.61
C GLU A 422 -25.41 15.05 12.57
N ILE A 423 -24.72 16.06 12.04
CA ILE A 423 -23.52 15.86 11.20
C ILE A 423 -22.43 15.10 11.97
N ILE A 424 -22.27 15.36 13.28
CA ILE A 424 -21.34 14.58 14.12
C ILE A 424 -21.76 13.13 14.24
N SER A 425 -23.02 12.84 14.55
CA SER A 425 -23.52 11.46 14.66
C SER A 425 -23.28 10.68 13.35
N ILE A 426 -23.47 11.33 12.21
CA ILE A 426 -23.21 10.74 10.90
C ILE A 426 -21.71 10.51 10.67
N LEU A 427 -20.86 11.52 10.93
CA LEU A 427 -19.43 11.40 10.66
C LEU A 427 -18.69 10.47 11.63
N THR A 428 -19.19 10.30 12.85
CA THR A 428 -18.64 9.38 13.86
C THR A 428 -18.97 7.91 13.59
N THR A 429 -20.07 7.62 12.89
CA THR A 429 -20.50 6.25 12.55
C THR A 429 -19.91 5.71 11.24
N LEU A 430 -19.26 6.55 10.44
CA LEU A 430 -18.62 6.14 9.18
C LEU A 430 -17.24 5.49 9.41
N ALA A 431 -17.03 4.33 8.77
CA ALA A 431 -15.74 3.65 8.75
C ALA A 431 -14.62 4.55 8.21
N THR A 432 -13.41 4.42 8.77
CA THR A 432 -12.26 5.34 8.58
C THR A 432 -11.91 5.63 7.11
N TYR A 433 -12.19 4.70 6.19
CA TYR A 433 -11.90 4.85 4.75
C TYR A 433 -12.93 5.68 3.97
N LYS A 434 -14.14 5.92 4.51
CA LYS A 434 -15.15 6.81 3.89
C LYS A 434 -14.93 8.31 4.19
N ARG A 435 -13.81 8.68 4.82
CA ARG A 435 -13.45 10.07 5.17
C ARG A 435 -13.04 10.95 3.97
N GLU A 436 -13.10 10.44 2.74
CA GLU A 436 -12.97 11.26 1.52
C GLU A 436 -14.07 12.31 1.36
N LEU A 437 -15.21 12.17 2.06
CA LEU A 437 -16.29 13.18 2.11
C LEU A 437 -15.84 14.55 2.70
N TRP A 438 -14.72 14.61 3.41
CA TRP A 438 -14.12 15.87 3.84
C TRP A 438 -13.54 16.68 2.68
N LEU A 439 -13.09 16.02 1.60
CA LEU A 439 -12.43 16.68 0.45
C LEU A 439 -13.41 17.44 -0.45
N THR A 440 -14.67 16.99 -0.50
CA THR A 440 -15.69 17.55 -1.40
C THR A 440 -16.58 18.60 -0.75
N SER A 441 -16.42 18.84 0.57
CA SER A 441 -17.28 19.75 1.33
C SER A 441 -16.50 20.95 1.87
N ASN A 442 -17.08 22.15 1.77
CA ASN A 442 -16.53 23.40 2.35
C ASN A 442 -16.31 23.34 3.88
N VAL A 443 -16.67 22.22 4.53
CA VAL A 443 -16.55 21.94 5.96
C VAL A 443 -15.11 22.05 6.46
N GLU A 444 -14.13 21.70 5.62
CA GLU A 444 -12.71 21.84 5.95
C GLU A 444 -12.31 23.25 6.38
N SER A 445 -12.90 24.27 5.75
CA SER A 445 -12.65 25.69 6.06
C SER A 445 -13.27 26.13 7.38
N LYS A 446 -14.22 25.34 7.91
CA LYS A 446 -14.95 25.60 9.15
C LYS A 446 -14.35 24.88 10.36
N VAL A 447 -13.34 24.01 10.15
CA VAL A 447 -12.65 23.36 11.27
C VAL A 447 -11.83 24.38 12.06
N VAL A 448 -12.35 24.74 13.24
CA VAL A 448 -11.64 25.56 14.21
C VAL A 448 -10.83 24.65 15.14
N TYR A 449 -9.63 25.08 15.51
CA TYR A 449 -8.77 24.36 16.44
C TYR A 449 -9.51 24.04 17.74
N LYS A 450 -9.56 22.76 18.11
CA LYS A 450 -10.31 22.23 19.27
C LYS A 450 -11.78 22.66 19.34
N GLY A 451 -12.32 23.15 18.23
CA GLY A 451 -13.75 23.37 18.08
C GLY A 451 -14.50 22.05 17.92
N PHE A 452 -15.80 22.17 17.72
CA PHE A 452 -16.72 21.05 17.59
C PHE A 452 -16.28 19.99 16.57
N LEU A 453 -15.91 20.41 15.36
CA LEU A 453 -15.47 19.52 14.28
C LEU A 453 -14.05 18.94 14.48
N TRP A 454 -13.29 19.40 15.48
CA TRP A 454 -11.90 18.99 15.69
C TRP A 454 -11.76 17.49 15.94
N LYS A 455 -12.62 16.91 16.79
CA LYS A 455 -12.50 15.50 17.21
C LYS A 455 -12.57 14.54 16.03
N ILE A 456 -13.39 14.86 15.05
CA ILE A 456 -13.67 14.04 13.86
C ILE A 456 -12.84 14.43 12.62
N ALA A 457 -12.12 15.56 12.67
CA ALA A 457 -11.34 16.05 11.54
C ALA A 457 -10.19 15.08 11.16
N PRO A 458 -9.92 14.88 9.84
CA PRO A 458 -8.76 14.13 9.37
C PRO A 458 -7.44 14.76 9.84
N GLU A 459 -6.41 13.94 10.05
CA GLU A 459 -5.10 14.40 10.53
C GLU A 459 -4.52 15.52 9.66
N ARG A 460 -4.61 15.42 8.32
CA ARG A 460 -4.13 16.48 7.42
C ARG A 460 -4.78 17.84 7.67
N VAL A 461 -6.07 17.86 8.01
CA VAL A 461 -6.82 19.10 8.29
C VAL A 461 -6.41 19.65 9.65
N LYS A 462 -6.29 18.77 10.66
CA LYS A 462 -5.78 19.12 11.99
C LYS A 462 -4.38 19.74 11.90
N ARG A 463 -3.46 19.12 11.15
CA ARG A 463 -2.11 19.64 10.89
C ARG A 463 -2.15 21.05 10.32
N ARG A 464 -2.90 21.30 9.24
CA ARG A 464 -3.05 22.64 8.64
C ARG A 464 -3.58 23.67 9.63
N VAL A 465 -4.60 23.32 10.42
CA VAL A 465 -5.20 24.21 11.41
C VAL A 465 -4.22 24.54 12.55
N ILE A 466 -3.44 23.55 13.03
CA ILE A 466 -2.35 23.76 14.00
C ILE A 466 -1.27 24.66 13.40
N GLU A 467 -0.84 24.39 12.16
CA GLU A 467 0.17 25.17 11.45
C GLU A 467 -0.23 26.64 11.32
N ASN A 468 -1.50 26.91 11.02
CA ASN A 468 -2.02 28.27 10.94
C ASN A 468 -2.12 28.93 12.32
N LYS A 469 -2.67 28.23 13.32
CA LYS A 469 -2.90 28.78 14.67
C LYS A 469 -1.61 29.07 15.41
N PHE A 470 -0.63 28.18 15.30
CA PHE A 470 0.65 28.25 16.01
C PHE A 470 1.81 28.59 15.06
N SER A 471 1.52 29.32 13.99
CA SER A 471 2.46 29.65 12.92
C SER A 471 3.75 30.31 13.43
N ILE A 472 3.66 31.22 14.41
CA ILE A 472 4.83 31.90 14.99
C ILE A 472 5.74 30.89 15.70
N PHE A 473 5.18 30.06 16.59
CA PHE A 473 5.91 29.02 17.32
C PHE A 473 6.59 28.04 16.34
N LEU A 474 5.84 27.56 15.35
CA LEU A 474 6.34 26.62 14.36
C LEU A 474 7.37 27.24 13.41
N THR A 475 7.25 28.53 13.12
CA THR A 475 8.25 29.28 12.34
C THR A 475 9.54 29.43 13.13
N ALA A 476 9.47 29.69 14.44
CA ALA A 476 10.65 29.71 15.30
C ALA A 476 11.34 28.34 15.30
N ILE A 477 10.60 27.24 15.47
CA ILE A 477 11.14 25.87 15.36
C ILE A 477 11.80 25.64 13.99
N LYS A 478 11.13 25.96 12.89
CA LYS A 478 11.68 25.79 11.53
C LYS A 478 12.95 26.62 11.32
N THR A 479 12.98 27.86 11.81
CA THR A 479 14.14 28.76 11.73
C THR A 479 15.30 28.25 12.59
N PHE A 480 15.02 27.67 13.74
CA PHE A 480 16.05 27.09 14.59
C PHE A 480 16.79 25.93 13.90
N TYR A 481 16.10 25.24 12.98
CA TYR A 481 16.58 24.07 12.24
C TYR A 481 16.97 24.33 10.78
N SER A 482 16.94 25.57 10.29
CA SER A 482 17.25 25.86 8.89
C SER A 482 18.75 25.77 8.54
N GLY A 483 19.60 25.36 9.49
CA GLY A 483 21.04 25.26 9.34
C GLY A 483 21.78 26.46 9.94
N TYR A 484 23.10 26.54 9.67
CA TYR A 484 23.96 27.59 10.21
C TYR A 484 24.50 28.50 9.12
N THR A 485 24.64 29.77 9.45
CA THR A 485 25.29 30.74 8.58
C THR A 485 26.76 30.35 8.44
N HIS A 486 27.23 30.16 7.20
CA HIS A 486 28.60 29.73 6.89
C HIS A 486 28.99 28.30 7.34
N GLU A 487 28.03 27.41 7.60
CA GLU A 487 28.30 26.01 7.96
C GLU A 487 29.24 25.29 6.98
N LYS A 488 29.06 25.54 5.67
CA LYS A 488 29.88 24.94 4.62
C LYS A 488 31.33 25.45 4.62
N ASN A 489 31.58 26.59 5.27
CA ASN A 489 32.87 27.28 5.26
C ASN A 489 33.77 26.90 6.43
N ILE A 490 33.22 26.31 7.49
CA ILE A 490 33.99 25.81 8.65
C ILE A 490 34.54 24.40 8.44
N THR A 491 34.36 23.83 7.25
CA THR A 491 35.08 22.63 6.79
C THR A 491 35.74 22.88 5.45
N ALA A 492 36.94 22.34 5.23
CA ALA A 492 37.65 22.47 3.96
C ALA A 492 38.33 21.18 3.54
N SER A 493 38.37 20.91 2.23
CA SER A 493 39.15 19.79 1.73
C SER A 493 40.64 20.05 1.95
N ALA A 494 41.37 19.03 2.38
CA ALA A 494 42.83 19.05 2.40
C ALA A 494 43.41 19.41 1.01
N LYS A 495 42.75 18.97 -0.06
CA LYS A 495 43.14 19.27 -1.44
C LYS A 495 42.96 20.74 -1.83
N ASP A 496 42.15 21.49 -1.09
CA ASP A 496 41.91 22.90 -1.36
C ASP A 496 42.87 23.78 -0.56
N ILE A 497 43.15 23.41 0.71
CA ILE A 497 43.96 24.22 1.62
C ILE A 497 45.47 23.99 1.44
N TYR A 498 45.93 22.74 1.39
CA TYR A 498 47.37 22.48 1.38
C TYR A 498 48.11 23.02 0.15
N PRO A 499 47.53 22.98 -1.08
CA PRO A 499 48.19 23.58 -2.24
C PRO A 499 48.30 25.11 -2.19
N GLN A 500 47.57 25.78 -1.30
CA GLN A 500 47.67 27.24 -1.11
C GLN A 500 48.89 27.66 -0.28
N LEU A 501 49.62 26.70 0.32
CA LEU A 501 50.84 27.00 1.06
C LEU A 501 51.95 27.45 0.11
N ASP A 502 52.26 28.75 0.15
CA ASP A 502 53.26 29.35 -0.72
C ASP A 502 54.69 29.13 -0.20
N ILE A 503 55.68 29.72 -0.87
CA ILE A 503 57.09 29.61 -0.48
C ILE A 503 57.33 30.19 0.92
N LYS A 504 56.63 31.29 1.29
CA LYS A 504 56.77 31.94 2.60
C LYS A 504 56.19 31.06 3.70
N ASP A 505 55.06 30.41 3.43
CA ASP A 505 54.44 29.45 4.36
C ASP A 505 55.36 28.26 4.65
N LYS A 506 56.01 27.73 3.60
CA LYS A 506 56.99 26.64 3.74
C LYS A 506 58.23 27.08 4.51
N GLN A 507 58.74 28.28 4.25
CA GLN A 507 59.85 28.87 5.02
C GLN A 507 59.50 29.05 6.50
N LEU A 508 58.28 29.50 6.79
CA LEU A 508 57.79 29.66 8.15
C LEU A 508 57.73 28.31 8.88
N ALA A 509 57.12 27.30 8.25
CA ALA A 509 57.03 25.95 8.81
C ALA A 509 58.41 25.35 9.10
N GLN A 510 59.41 25.58 8.23
CA GLN A 510 60.79 25.16 8.45
C GLN A 510 61.45 25.88 9.63
N LYS A 511 61.13 27.18 9.84
CA LYS A 511 61.68 27.98 10.94
C LYS A 511 61.21 27.51 12.32
N TRP A 512 60.06 26.82 12.39
CA TRP A 512 59.54 26.25 13.62
C TRP A 512 60.19 24.92 14.03
N ILE A 513 61.00 24.32 13.16
CA ILE A 513 61.70 23.06 13.45
C ILE A 513 62.95 23.35 14.28
N SER A 514 63.13 22.60 15.38
CA SER A 514 64.32 22.67 16.21
C SER A 514 65.57 22.23 15.42
N LEU A 515 66.77 22.66 15.84
CA LEU A 515 68.01 22.22 15.19
C LEU A 515 68.20 20.69 15.24
N GLU A 516 67.69 20.04 16.29
CA GLU A 516 67.79 18.60 16.54
C GLU A 516 66.81 17.79 15.66
N ASP A 517 65.68 18.39 15.25
CA ASP A 517 64.62 17.73 14.48
C ASP A 517 64.66 18.05 12.97
N LYS A 518 65.70 18.75 12.49
CA LYS A 518 65.77 19.23 11.08
C LYS A 518 65.64 18.13 10.02
N ASN A 519 65.99 16.89 10.37
CA ASN A 519 65.91 15.73 9.47
C ASN A 519 64.65 14.86 9.67
N ASP A 520 63.76 15.20 10.61
CA ASP A 520 62.52 14.45 10.85
C ASP A 520 61.38 14.95 9.95
N THR A 521 61.08 14.17 8.91
CA THR A 521 59.97 14.43 7.98
C THR A 521 58.60 14.48 8.65
N ASN A 522 58.41 13.80 9.79
CA ASN A 522 57.16 13.86 10.55
C ASN A 522 56.99 15.21 11.26
N THR A 523 58.09 15.81 11.70
CA THR A 523 58.09 17.12 12.34
C THR A 523 57.79 18.22 11.34
N LEU A 524 58.37 18.17 10.14
CA LEU A 524 58.02 19.11 9.06
C LEU A 524 56.55 18.99 8.65
N ALA A 525 56.04 17.76 8.46
CA ALA A 525 54.61 17.53 8.16
C ALA A 525 53.68 18.13 9.24
N ARG A 526 54.08 18.03 10.52
CA ARG A 526 53.35 18.64 11.64
C ARG A 526 53.33 20.17 11.54
N MET A 527 54.46 20.80 11.22
CA MET A 527 54.56 22.25 11.08
C MET A 527 53.78 22.77 9.86
N LEU A 528 53.85 22.07 8.72
CA LEU A 528 53.05 22.41 7.54
C LEU A 528 51.54 22.29 7.81
N SER A 529 51.12 21.26 8.55
CA SER A 529 49.74 21.12 8.99
C SER A 529 49.29 22.25 9.92
N ALA A 530 50.15 22.68 10.85
CA ALA A 530 49.86 23.84 11.70
C ALA A 530 49.71 25.13 10.88
N ARG A 531 50.56 25.35 9.88
CA ARG A 531 50.44 26.52 9.00
C ARG A 531 49.19 26.46 8.13
N ALA A 532 48.84 25.29 7.60
CA ALA A 532 47.58 25.09 6.87
C ALA A 532 46.35 25.40 7.73
N ALA A 533 46.39 25.06 9.01
CA ALA A 533 45.34 25.42 9.96
C ALA A 533 45.21 26.94 10.15
N GLU A 534 46.32 27.67 10.25
CA GLU A 534 46.30 29.15 10.27
C GLU A 534 45.68 29.73 8.99
N LYS A 535 46.09 29.25 7.81
CA LYS A 535 45.50 29.69 6.53
C LYS A 535 44.01 29.41 6.47
N PHE A 536 43.58 28.23 6.91
CA PHE A 536 42.18 27.88 6.94
C PHE A 536 41.38 28.76 7.92
N ALA A 537 41.92 29.05 9.10
CA ALA A 537 41.30 29.97 10.05
C ALA A 537 41.15 31.40 9.46
N ILE A 538 42.13 31.88 8.70
CA ILE A 538 42.01 33.15 7.96
C ILE A 538 40.79 33.12 7.04
N THR A 539 40.64 32.07 6.23
CA THR A 539 39.50 31.93 5.32
C THR A 539 38.17 31.90 6.07
N VAL A 540 38.10 31.18 7.19
CA VAL A 540 36.89 31.11 8.03
C VAL A 540 36.51 32.47 8.58
N TYR A 541 37.47 33.21 9.17
CA TYR A 541 37.19 34.54 9.71
C TYR A 541 36.82 35.55 8.62
N GLN A 542 37.40 35.44 7.42
CA GLN A 542 36.96 36.23 6.27
C GLN A 542 35.51 35.94 5.89
N PHE A 543 35.07 34.67 5.92
CA PHE A 543 33.66 34.33 5.71
C PHE A 543 32.75 34.87 6.82
N PHE A 544 33.25 34.99 8.06
CA PHE A 544 32.56 35.69 9.14
C PHE A 544 32.59 37.23 9.01
N ASN A 545 33.01 37.75 7.85
CA ASN A 545 33.10 39.18 7.52
C ASN A 545 34.12 39.96 8.35
N TYR A 546 35.16 39.29 8.85
CA TYR A 546 36.31 39.98 9.45
C TYR A 546 37.35 40.33 8.38
N GLN A 547 37.97 41.49 8.54
CA GLN A 547 39.26 41.77 7.93
C GLN A 547 40.32 41.02 8.74
N VAL A 548 41.20 40.26 8.08
CA VAL A 548 42.15 39.38 8.76
C VAL A 548 43.57 39.70 8.31
N GLU A 549 44.43 40.04 9.27
CA GLU A 549 45.89 40.14 9.06
C GLU A 549 46.58 38.84 9.51
N ASP A 550 47.49 38.35 8.66
CA ASP A 550 48.32 37.16 8.91
C ASP A 550 49.61 37.56 9.65
N VAL A 551 49.53 37.63 10.98
CA VAL A 551 50.59 38.14 11.85
C VAL A 551 51.75 37.14 11.94
N SER A 552 51.46 35.83 11.80
CA SER A 552 52.47 34.77 11.77
C SER A 552 53.59 35.01 10.74
N LEU A 553 53.28 35.56 9.56
CA LEU A 553 54.28 35.85 8.52
C LEU A 553 55.31 36.91 8.93
N GLN A 554 55.00 37.74 9.92
CA GLN A 554 55.92 38.76 10.43
C GLN A 554 57.20 38.14 11.04
N GLN A 555 57.18 36.84 11.37
CA GLN A 555 58.35 36.06 11.77
C GLN A 555 59.46 36.03 10.71
N ILE A 556 59.12 36.17 9.44
CA ILE A 556 60.09 36.12 8.33
C ILE A 556 60.60 37.53 8.00
N PHE A 557 59.73 38.54 8.03
CA PHE A 557 59.99 39.83 7.37
C PHE A 557 60.24 41.03 8.29
N SER A 558 59.90 40.97 9.59
CA SER A 558 59.78 42.20 10.40
C SER A 558 60.57 42.18 11.72
N ASN A 559 60.84 43.39 12.23
CA ASN A 559 61.26 43.62 13.62
C ASN A 559 60.07 43.59 14.60
N ASN A 560 58.82 43.51 14.11
CA ASN A 560 57.65 43.42 14.96
C ASN A 560 57.61 42.04 15.65
N ARG A 561 57.30 42.03 16.94
CA ARG A 561 57.29 40.83 17.80
C ARG A 561 55.89 40.38 18.18
N ASP A 562 54.85 40.91 17.53
CA ASP A 562 53.43 40.58 17.82
C ASP A 562 53.09 39.11 17.58
N TRP A 563 53.71 38.49 16.59
CA TRP A 563 53.60 37.05 16.31
C TRP A 563 53.95 36.15 17.51
N ARG A 564 54.64 36.67 18.54
CA ARG A 564 54.89 35.91 19.77
C ARG A 564 53.62 35.70 20.60
N ASN A 565 52.66 36.61 20.44
CA ASN A 565 51.43 36.66 21.24
C ASN A 565 50.22 36.09 20.51
N TYR A 566 50.13 36.22 19.19
CA TYR A 566 48.99 35.75 18.39
C TYR A 566 49.38 35.52 16.93
N ASP A 567 48.58 34.73 16.23
CA ASP A 567 48.83 34.32 14.84
C ASP A 567 48.07 35.22 13.85
N LEU A 568 46.88 35.69 14.24
CA LEU A 568 45.99 36.52 13.42
C LEU A 568 45.52 37.76 14.17
N LEU A 569 45.23 38.84 13.43
CA LEU A 569 44.58 40.05 13.96
C LEU A 569 43.31 40.34 13.14
N LEU A 570 42.15 40.32 13.79
CA LEU A 570 40.85 40.60 13.15
C LEU A 570 40.44 42.05 13.36
N ASN A 571 40.00 42.72 12.30
CA ASN A 571 39.56 44.13 12.30
C ASN A 571 40.53 45.04 13.06
N ASN A 572 41.84 44.81 12.91
CA ASN A 572 42.94 45.53 13.56
C ASN A 572 42.91 45.59 15.10
N SER A 573 42.11 44.75 15.77
CA SER A 573 41.89 44.87 17.23
C SER A 573 41.70 43.55 17.97
N ILE A 574 41.29 42.48 17.30
CA ILE A 574 41.00 41.20 17.96
C ILE A 574 42.12 40.21 17.67
N SER A 575 42.92 39.93 18.69
CA SER A 575 44.05 39.00 18.63
C SER A 575 43.59 37.54 18.71
N VAL A 576 44.03 36.68 17.77
CA VAL A 576 43.68 35.26 17.71
C VAL A 576 44.93 34.38 17.59
N ASP A 577 45.03 33.35 18.41
CA ASP A 577 46.08 32.33 18.41
C ASP A 577 45.44 31.01 17.93
N VAL A 578 45.86 30.54 16.77
CA VAL A 578 45.32 29.35 16.12
C VAL A 578 46.04 28.13 16.67
N LYS A 579 45.27 27.09 16.98
CA LYS A 579 45.79 25.82 17.45
C LYS A 579 45.33 24.72 16.51
N ASN A 580 46.26 23.86 16.15
CA ASN A 580 46.01 22.72 15.28
C ASN A 580 46.11 21.43 16.07
N SER A 581 45.24 20.47 15.76
CA SER A 581 45.48 19.08 16.12
C SER A 581 45.12 18.13 15.01
N ARG A 582 45.70 16.94 15.06
CA ARG A 582 45.60 15.92 14.01
C ARG A 582 44.80 14.71 14.46
N THR A 583 44.07 14.11 13.52
CA THR A 583 43.30 12.87 13.74
C THR A 583 44.14 11.76 14.38
N SER A 584 43.55 10.99 15.29
CA SER A 584 44.16 9.76 15.84
C SER A 584 44.04 8.58 14.87
N VAL A 585 44.82 7.52 15.10
CA VAL A 585 44.83 6.32 14.25
C VAL A 585 43.54 5.51 14.38
N SER A 586 43.04 5.32 15.61
CA SER A 586 41.94 4.39 15.88
C SER A 586 40.56 5.05 15.78
N LYS A 587 40.47 6.38 15.94
CA LYS A 587 39.24 7.15 15.73
C LYS A 587 39.53 8.42 14.93
N LYS A 588 38.93 8.50 13.74
CA LYS A 588 39.10 9.63 12.81
C LYS A 588 38.44 10.93 13.30
N ASN A 589 37.45 10.86 14.17
CA ASN A 589 36.74 12.03 14.72
C ASN A 589 37.31 12.52 16.06
N ARG A 590 38.47 12.00 16.50
CA ARG A 590 39.15 12.48 17.70
C ARG A 590 40.61 12.77 17.44
N TYR A 591 41.10 13.86 18.05
CA TYR A 591 42.51 14.19 18.03
C TYR A 591 43.28 13.58 19.19
N SER A 592 44.60 13.50 19.01
CA SER A 592 45.52 13.06 20.03
C SER A 592 45.75 14.13 21.11
N GLU A 593 46.19 15.34 20.74
CA GLU A 593 46.59 16.40 21.68
C GLU A 593 46.33 17.81 21.09
N PHE A 594 45.49 18.65 21.72
CA PHE A 594 45.41 20.11 21.46
C PHE A 594 46.18 20.80 22.59
N CYS A 595 47.48 21.02 22.38
CA CYS A 595 48.35 21.56 23.42
C CYS A 595 48.42 23.09 23.32
N ILE A 596 48.05 23.76 24.41
CA ILE A 596 48.25 25.19 24.61
C ILE A 596 49.32 25.36 25.69
N PRO A 597 50.51 25.85 25.35
CA PRO A 597 51.54 26.08 26.35
C PRO A 597 51.07 27.08 27.41
N ASN A 598 50.51 28.21 26.97
CA ASN A 598 50.00 29.26 27.84
C ASN A 598 48.82 30.01 27.19
N PHE A 599 47.88 30.47 28.00
CA PHE A 599 46.92 31.48 27.60
C PHE A 599 47.61 32.84 27.56
N LYS A 600 47.52 33.52 26.43
CA LYS A 600 48.28 34.74 26.14
C LYS A 600 47.39 35.99 26.29
N ARG A 601 48.05 37.13 26.51
CA ARG A 601 47.44 38.47 26.41
C ARG A 601 48.22 39.28 25.38
N ASP A 602 47.54 40.19 24.69
CA ASP A 602 48.19 41.09 23.74
C ASP A 602 48.88 42.27 24.44
N ARG A 603 49.41 43.23 23.66
CA ARG A 603 50.10 44.41 24.21
C ARG A 603 49.17 45.38 24.94
N SER A 604 47.89 45.34 24.63
CA SER A 604 46.83 46.12 25.30
C SER A 604 46.31 45.39 26.54
N ASN A 605 46.91 44.25 26.91
CA ASN A 605 46.51 43.38 28.01
C ASN A 605 45.12 42.71 27.79
N GLU A 606 44.65 42.69 26.54
CA GLU A 606 43.41 41.99 26.17
C GLU A 606 43.66 40.49 25.98
N GLU A 607 42.64 39.68 26.24
CA GLU A 607 42.74 38.23 26.09
C GLU A 607 42.81 37.83 24.61
N VAL A 608 43.83 37.04 24.27
CA VAL A 608 43.96 36.44 22.95
C VAL A 608 42.96 35.27 22.83
N ILE A 609 42.15 35.29 21.78
CA ILE A 609 41.21 34.21 21.47
C ILE A 609 41.99 32.98 21.02
N ILE A 610 41.60 31.80 21.49
CA ILE A 610 42.12 30.54 20.95
C ILE A 610 41.15 30.01 19.90
N ALA A 611 41.61 29.85 18.66
CA ALA A 611 40.85 29.22 17.58
C ALA A 611 41.33 27.78 17.36
N GLY A 612 40.40 26.82 17.35
CA GLY A 612 40.72 25.40 17.19
C GLY A 612 40.52 24.91 15.75
N VAL A 613 41.54 24.26 15.16
CA VAL A 613 41.44 23.60 13.85
C VAL A 613 41.85 22.14 13.95
N PHE A 614 40.98 21.25 13.48
CA PHE A 614 41.21 19.83 13.42
C PHE A 614 41.58 19.41 11.99
N SER A 615 42.78 18.85 11.84
CA SER A 615 43.38 18.49 10.54
C SER A 615 43.55 16.97 10.39
N PRO A 616 43.56 16.43 9.17
CA PRO A 616 43.91 15.03 8.93
C PRO A 616 45.37 14.75 9.29
N TYR A 617 45.65 13.54 9.80
CA TYR A 617 47.02 13.05 9.98
C TYR A 617 47.59 12.61 8.62
N LEU A 618 48.52 13.41 8.07
CA LEU A 618 49.16 13.15 6.78
C LEU A 618 50.68 13.20 6.91
N GLN A 619 51.35 12.37 6.10
CA GLN A 619 52.79 12.47 5.87
C GLN A 619 53.10 13.67 4.97
N GLN A 620 54.36 14.14 4.99
CA GLN A 620 54.81 15.31 4.23
C GLN A 620 54.43 15.20 2.75
N GLU A 621 54.64 14.04 2.12
CA GLU A 621 54.36 13.82 0.70
C GLU A 621 52.90 14.11 0.33
N TYR A 622 51.93 13.76 1.19
CA TYR A 622 50.50 13.98 0.94
C TYR A 622 50.03 15.38 1.37
N ILE A 623 50.85 16.12 2.12
CA ILE A 623 50.61 17.54 2.38
C ILE A 623 51.08 18.36 1.18
N GLU A 624 52.27 18.06 0.65
CA GLU A 624 52.83 18.78 -0.50
C GLU A 624 52.12 18.42 -1.81
N TYR A 625 51.67 17.17 -1.95
CA TYR A 625 51.02 16.63 -3.14
C TYR A 625 49.75 15.82 -2.77
N PRO A 626 48.67 16.47 -2.29
CA PRO A 626 47.44 15.79 -1.85
C PRO A 626 46.78 14.92 -2.93
N GLU A 627 47.02 15.21 -4.20
CA GLU A 627 46.56 14.44 -5.35
C GLU A 627 47.22 13.06 -5.48
N ARG A 628 48.40 12.86 -4.88
CA ARG A 628 49.10 11.56 -4.87
C ARG A 628 48.52 10.58 -3.86
N ALA A 629 47.67 11.03 -2.95
CA ALA A 629 47.02 10.14 -1.99
C ALA A 629 45.98 9.25 -2.70
N ASN A 630 46.22 7.94 -2.67
CA ASN A 630 45.29 6.92 -3.16
C ASN A 630 44.21 6.52 -2.12
N PHE A 631 44.09 7.28 -1.04
CA PHE A 631 43.14 7.07 0.04
C PHE A 631 42.30 8.34 0.29
N HIS A 632 41.14 8.17 0.92
CA HIS A 632 40.31 9.30 1.31
C HIS A 632 40.99 10.13 2.41
N ILE A 633 41.30 11.38 2.10
CA ILE A 633 41.82 12.35 3.08
C ILE A 633 40.63 13.05 3.77
N PRO A 634 40.51 12.95 5.10
CA PRO A 634 39.50 13.71 5.85
C PRO A 634 39.62 15.22 5.66
N LYS A 635 38.51 15.93 5.79
CA LYS A 635 38.47 17.40 5.73
C LYS A 635 39.16 18.02 6.95
N LEU A 636 39.65 19.25 6.78
CA LEU A 636 39.96 20.15 7.90
C LEU A 636 38.64 20.67 8.46
N ILE A 637 38.58 20.86 9.79
CA ILE A 637 37.40 21.33 10.51
C ILE A 637 37.82 22.46 11.45
N PHE A 638 37.21 23.63 11.31
CA PHE A 638 37.33 24.71 12.27
C PHE A 638 36.35 24.44 13.41
N MET A 639 36.86 24.15 14.61
CA MET A 639 36.06 23.69 15.74
C MET A 639 35.36 24.82 16.50
N GLY A 640 35.77 26.06 16.27
CA GLY A 640 35.28 27.23 17.00
C GLY A 640 36.40 27.96 17.75
N GLU A 641 35.98 28.83 18.66
CA GLU A 641 36.85 29.67 19.48
C GLU A 641 36.54 29.54 20.98
N MET A 642 37.51 29.92 21.81
CA MET A 642 37.33 30.02 23.26
C MET A 642 38.25 31.07 23.90
N ARG A 643 37.84 31.63 25.05
CA ARG A 643 38.63 32.59 25.85
C ARG A 643 38.95 32.06 27.24
N LYS A 644 40.08 32.50 27.81
CA LYS A 644 40.50 32.05 29.15
C LYS A 644 39.48 32.45 30.22
N SER A 645 38.94 33.65 30.15
CA SER A 645 37.86 34.11 31.02
C SER A 645 36.63 33.18 31.01
N GLU A 646 36.21 32.68 29.84
CA GLU A 646 35.07 31.75 29.72
C GLU A 646 35.37 30.41 30.41
N LEU A 647 36.60 29.92 30.26
CA LEU A 647 37.07 28.71 30.93
C LEU A 647 37.06 28.86 32.46
N ASP A 648 37.52 29.98 32.99
CA ASP A 648 37.55 30.25 34.43
C ASP A 648 36.13 30.28 35.03
N ILE A 649 35.17 30.87 34.29
CA ILE A 649 33.76 30.89 34.68
C ILE A 649 33.18 29.46 34.67
N LEU A 650 33.49 28.65 33.65
CA LEU A 650 33.06 27.26 33.55
C LEU A 650 33.58 26.42 34.73
N GLU A 651 34.88 26.48 35.02
CA GLU A 651 35.48 25.73 36.13
C GLU A 651 34.84 26.12 37.46
N LYS A 652 34.64 27.43 37.70
CA LYS A 652 33.97 27.92 38.91
C LYS A 652 32.53 27.44 39.02
N HIS A 653 31.77 27.45 37.92
CA HIS A 653 30.37 27.04 37.93
C HIS A 653 30.19 25.56 38.25
N PHE A 654 31.04 24.70 37.68
CA PHE A 654 30.94 23.24 37.85
C PHE A 654 31.74 22.67 39.03
N ALA A 655 32.57 23.47 39.71
CA ALA A 655 33.32 23.06 40.90
C ALA A 655 32.44 22.52 42.04
N LYS A 656 31.15 22.86 42.08
CA LYS A 656 30.20 22.32 43.08
C LYS A 656 29.87 20.83 42.86
N TYR A 657 30.02 20.32 41.64
CA TYR A 657 29.69 18.92 41.30
C TYR A 657 30.92 18.00 41.36
N PHE A 658 32.11 18.56 41.15
CA PHE A 658 33.36 17.81 41.12
C PHE A 658 34.26 18.25 42.27
N TYR A 659 34.79 17.28 43.02
CA TYR A 659 35.83 17.54 44.02
C TYR A 659 37.05 18.24 43.40
N SER A 660 37.33 17.93 42.14
CA SER A 660 38.31 18.66 41.34
C SER A 660 37.89 18.60 39.89
N ILE A 661 37.73 19.78 39.28
CA ILE A 661 37.62 19.95 37.84
C ILE A 661 38.92 20.61 37.36
N GLN A 662 39.62 19.94 36.45
CA GLN A 662 40.85 20.43 35.85
C GLN A 662 40.71 20.30 34.34
N ILE A 663 40.25 21.37 33.69
CA ILE A 663 39.99 21.29 32.27
C ILE A 663 41.32 21.27 31.49
N PRO A 664 42.26 22.19 31.74
CA PRO A 664 43.62 22.05 31.23
C PRO A 664 44.41 21.05 32.06
N ARG A 665 45.28 20.26 31.41
CA ARG A 665 46.24 19.40 32.10
C ARG A 665 47.30 20.25 32.82
N ASN A 666 47.55 19.99 34.11
CA ASN A 666 48.70 20.53 34.83
C ASN A 666 50.00 19.82 34.38
N SER A 667 50.50 20.21 33.21
CA SER A 667 51.81 19.86 32.65
C SER A 667 52.41 21.08 31.95
N SER A 668 53.64 20.97 31.43
CA SER A 668 54.26 22.02 30.60
C SER A 668 53.42 22.36 29.35
N GLU A 669 52.56 21.44 28.90
CA GLU A 669 51.58 21.62 27.84
C GLU A 669 50.17 21.42 28.40
N LYS A 670 49.29 22.41 28.23
CA LYS A 670 47.89 22.32 28.70
C LYS A 670 47.01 21.80 27.57
N TYR A 671 46.56 20.55 27.70
CA TYR A 671 45.59 19.97 26.77
C TYR A 671 44.24 20.69 26.88
N LEU A 672 43.65 21.09 25.76
CA LEU A 672 42.24 21.49 25.68
C LEU A 672 41.41 20.43 24.97
N PRO A 673 40.18 20.13 25.45
CA PRO A 673 39.27 19.21 24.77
C PRO A 673 38.38 19.87 23.70
N PRO A 674 37.80 19.06 22.78
CA PRO A 674 37.02 19.58 21.65
C PRO A 674 35.75 20.30 22.09
N TRP A 675 35.10 19.81 23.15
CA TRP A 675 33.86 20.39 23.68
C TRP A 675 34.04 21.80 24.27
N LEU A 676 35.26 22.33 24.38
CA LEU A 676 35.48 23.71 24.82
C LEU A 676 35.24 24.77 23.74
N PHE A 677 35.30 24.38 22.46
CA PHE A 677 35.20 25.32 21.36
C PHE A 677 33.72 25.51 20.97
N ASP A 678 33.32 26.76 20.75
CA ASP A 678 31.99 27.15 20.26
C ASP A 678 32.14 28.28 19.23
N TYR A 679 31.07 28.60 18.50
CA TYR A 679 31.11 29.58 17.41
C TYR A 679 30.50 30.94 17.80
N PRO A 680 30.96 32.05 17.18
CA PRO A 680 30.45 33.38 17.50
C PRO A 680 28.95 33.51 17.22
N VAL A 681 28.20 34.02 18.19
CA VAL A 681 26.74 34.11 18.12
C VAL A 681 26.26 35.00 16.97
N LYS A 682 26.90 36.16 16.77
CA LYS A 682 26.45 37.17 15.80
C LYS A 682 26.64 36.75 14.34
N THR A 683 27.67 35.96 14.04
CA THR A 683 28.03 35.61 12.65
C THR A 683 27.60 34.20 12.27
N PHE A 684 27.72 33.23 13.18
CA PHE A 684 27.45 31.82 12.89
C PHE A 684 26.03 31.39 13.32
N TYR A 685 25.64 31.72 14.56
CA TYR A 685 24.34 31.33 15.14
C TYR A 685 23.22 32.37 14.94
N ALA A 686 23.34 33.26 13.96
CA ALA A 686 22.39 34.36 13.78
C ALA A 686 20.93 33.87 13.62
N GLN A 687 20.71 32.78 12.88
CA GLN A 687 19.38 32.19 12.69
C GLN A 687 18.85 31.56 13.99
N GLN A 688 19.70 30.85 14.73
CA GLN A 688 19.34 30.24 16.02
C GLN A 688 19.00 31.31 17.06
N GLU A 689 19.79 32.40 17.15
CA GLU A 689 19.52 33.50 18.07
C GLU A 689 18.21 34.20 17.72
N LYS A 690 17.90 34.37 16.42
CA LYS A 690 16.60 34.88 15.99
C LYS A 690 15.45 33.98 16.47
N ALA A 691 15.54 32.67 16.23
CA ALA A 691 14.52 31.72 16.67
C ALA A 691 14.35 31.70 18.21
N ILE A 692 15.46 31.77 18.94
CA ILE A 692 15.46 31.86 20.41
C ILE A 692 14.78 33.15 20.87
N SER A 693 15.06 34.29 20.22
CA SER A 693 14.42 35.57 20.53
C SER A 693 12.92 35.53 20.25
N ASP A 694 12.53 35.07 19.06
CA ASP A 694 11.14 34.92 18.63
C ASP A 694 10.35 34.05 19.63
N LEU A 695 10.95 32.98 20.15
CA LEU A 695 10.30 32.12 21.14
C LEU A 695 10.22 32.77 22.54
N ARG A 696 11.25 33.51 22.98
CA ARG A 696 11.26 34.20 24.28
C ARG A 696 10.18 35.26 24.40
N GLU A 697 9.86 35.94 23.30
CA GLU A 697 8.81 36.96 23.25
C GLU A 697 7.40 36.35 23.16
N LEU A 698 7.29 35.04 22.89
CA LEU A 698 6.02 34.36 22.71
C LEU A 698 5.37 34.02 24.06
N ALA A 699 4.13 34.46 24.27
CA ALA A 699 3.36 34.10 25.46
C ALA A 699 3.08 32.58 25.52
N LEU A 700 3.11 31.99 26.72
CA LEU A 700 2.86 30.55 26.93
C LEU A 700 1.50 30.07 26.36
N SER A 701 0.48 30.93 26.34
CA SER A 701 -0.83 30.63 25.73
C SER A 701 -0.78 30.43 24.21
N LYS A 702 0.34 30.76 23.57
CA LYS A 702 0.60 30.56 22.14
C LYS A 702 1.47 29.32 21.88
N PHE A 703 1.79 28.53 22.90
CA PHE A 703 2.42 27.23 22.73
C PHE A 703 1.35 26.18 22.39
N PRO A 704 1.59 25.30 21.41
CA PRO A 704 0.68 24.20 21.11
C PRO A 704 0.66 23.15 22.24
N GLU A 705 -0.35 22.28 22.24
CA GLU A 705 -0.32 21.14 23.13
C GLU A 705 0.64 20.06 22.64
N LEU A 706 1.08 19.17 23.52
CA LEU A 706 2.07 18.16 23.16
C LEU A 706 1.52 17.20 22.08
N GLU A 707 0.24 16.86 22.15
CA GLU A 707 -0.47 16.06 21.14
C GLU A 707 -0.47 16.73 19.76
N ASP A 708 -0.62 18.06 19.70
CA ASP A 708 -0.57 18.81 18.43
C ASP A 708 0.81 18.76 17.81
N ILE A 709 1.86 18.85 18.64
CA ILE A 709 3.26 18.81 18.21
C ILE A 709 3.63 17.40 17.74
N GLN A 710 3.16 16.37 18.46
CA GLN A 710 3.29 14.97 18.06
C GLN A 710 2.62 14.71 16.72
N LEU A 711 1.44 15.29 16.47
CA LEU A 711 0.76 15.18 15.18
C LEU A 711 1.60 15.78 14.04
N LEU A 712 2.45 16.78 14.32
CA LEU A 712 3.36 17.39 13.35
C LEU A 712 4.72 16.66 13.24
N ASN A 713 4.97 15.61 14.03
CA ASN A 713 6.26 14.92 14.12
C ASN A 713 7.43 15.87 14.42
N LEU A 714 7.23 16.84 15.33
CA LEU A 714 8.26 17.79 15.75
C LEU A 714 8.69 17.56 17.19
N ASN A 715 9.94 17.88 17.51
CA ASN A 715 10.41 17.92 18.90
C ASN A 715 10.60 19.38 19.35
N PRO A 716 9.81 19.87 20.33
CA PRO A 716 9.84 21.27 20.76
C PRO A 716 10.90 21.54 21.84
N PHE A 717 11.35 20.52 22.57
CA PHE A 717 12.21 20.69 23.75
C PHE A 717 13.54 21.37 23.42
N PRO A 718 14.26 21.03 22.34
CA PRO A 718 15.57 21.62 22.08
C PRO A 718 15.56 23.14 21.99
N LEU A 719 14.60 23.71 21.24
CA LEU A 719 14.46 25.17 21.14
C LEU A 719 14.04 25.79 22.48
N CYS A 720 13.09 25.17 23.19
CA CYS A 720 12.62 25.70 24.47
C CYS A 720 13.75 25.75 25.52
N LEU A 721 14.60 24.72 25.54
CA LEU A 721 15.76 24.62 26.42
C LEU A 721 16.85 25.61 26.03
N ALA A 722 17.17 25.72 24.73
CA ALA A 722 18.11 26.72 24.24
C ALA A 722 17.65 28.16 24.56
N ALA A 723 16.35 28.41 24.45
CA ALA A 723 15.73 29.69 24.78
C ALA A 723 15.59 29.94 26.29
N LYS A 724 15.72 28.89 27.12
CA LYS A 724 15.48 28.93 28.58
C LYS A 724 14.09 29.46 28.94
N VAL A 725 13.09 29.13 28.12
CA VAL A 725 11.69 29.46 28.41
C VAL A 725 11.06 28.41 29.33
N SER A 726 10.08 28.82 30.12
CA SER A 726 9.27 27.87 30.90
C SER A 726 8.46 26.98 29.96
N LEU A 727 8.34 25.71 30.28
CA LEU A 727 7.51 24.79 29.52
C LEU A 727 6.05 24.92 29.99
N PRO A 728 5.05 24.74 29.11
CA PRO A 728 3.66 24.59 29.51
C PRO A 728 3.48 23.48 30.55
N GLU A 729 2.62 23.68 31.54
CA GLU A 729 2.38 22.72 32.65
C GLU A 729 2.02 21.32 32.13
N GLN A 730 1.16 21.26 31.12
CA GLN A 730 0.79 20.03 30.41
C GLN A 730 1.97 19.27 29.78
N TRP A 731 3.05 19.96 29.40
CA TRP A 731 4.24 19.27 28.91
C TRP A 731 5.06 18.76 30.09
N ILE A 732 5.17 19.55 31.17
CA ILE A 732 5.90 19.16 32.39
C ILE A 732 5.31 17.88 32.98
N THR A 733 3.98 17.76 33.05
CA THR A 733 3.31 16.57 33.59
C THR A 733 3.54 15.30 32.76
N SER A 734 3.94 15.43 31.49
CA SER A 734 4.30 14.29 30.63
C SER A 734 5.76 13.83 30.78
N LEU A 735 6.59 14.62 31.47
CA LEU A 735 8.01 14.36 31.66
C LEU A 735 8.26 13.59 32.96
N THR A 736 9.23 12.67 32.91
CA THR A 736 9.74 11.97 34.09
C THR A 736 10.54 12.89 35.02
N ASP A 737 10.71 12.49 36.27
CA ASP A 737 11.40 13.29 37.30
C ASP A 737 12.84 13.65 36.92
N TRP A 738 13.57 12.76 36.24
CA TRP A 738 14.93 13.05 35.78
C TRP A 738 14.93 14.04 34.61
N GLU A 739 13.96 13.97 33.70
CA GLU A 739 13.84 14.92 32.58
C GLU A 739 13.58 16.32 33.11
N GLN A 740 12.65 16.46 34.06
CA GLN A 740 12.36 17.74 34.71
C GLN A 740 13.60 18.31 35.42
N ARG A 741 14.34 17.47 36.18
CA ARG A 741 15.58 17.88 36.86
C ARG A 741 16.66 18.33 35.88
N PHE A 742 16.84 17.60 34.78
CA PHE A 742 17.80 17.97 33.74
C PHE A 742 17.45 19.31 33.09
N ILE A 743 16.18 19.52 32.76
CA ILE A 743 15.66 20.75 32.18
C ILE A 743 15.89 21.95 33.10
N LEU A 744 15.55 21.81 34.38
CA LEU A 744 15.79 22.85 35.39
C LEU A 744 17.28 23.18 35.51
N THR A 745 18.14 22.16 35.46
CA THR A 745 19.60 22.35 35.53
C THR A 745 20.10 23.18 34.33
N LEU A 746 19.62 22.89 33.12
CA LEU A 746 19.97 23.67 31.92
C LEU A 746 19.46 25.11 31.97
N GLN A 747 18.25 25.33 32.48
CA GLN A 747 17.66 26.66 32.63
C GLN A 747 18.44 27.53 33.63
N GLN A 748 19.04 26.93 34.66
CA GLN A 748 19.81 27.62 35.71
C GLN A 748 21.25 27.99 35.31
N ILE A 749 21.70 27.62 34.11
CA ILE A 749 23.03 28.01 33.61
C ILE A 749 23.14 29.56 33.57
N PRO A 750 24.23 30.18 34.04
CA PRO A 750 24.32 31.64 34.23
C PRO A 750 24.57 32.45 32.95
N THR A 751 24.50 31.84 31.77
CA THR A 751 24.75 32.49 30.47
C THR A 751 23.47 32.71 29.68
N LYS A 752 23.46 33.72 28.78
CA LYS A 752 22.30 33.97 27.91
C LYS A 752 22.05 32.84 26.91
N LYS A 753 23.14 32.27 26.35
CA LYS A 753 23.14 31.12 25.43
C LYS A 753 23.80 29.93 26.11
N ILE A 754 23.21 28.74 25.97
CA ILE A 754 23.86 27.48 26.36
C ILE A 754 24.90 27.15 25.28
N THR A 755 26.17 27.09 25.67
CA THR A 755 27.27 26.72 24.77
C THR A 755 27.58 25.23 24.86
N LEU A 756 28.33 24.70 23.89
CA LEU A 756 28.77 23.30 23.89
C LEU A 756 29.46 22.88 25.22
N PRO A 757 30.38 23.68 25.80
CA PRO A 757 30.99 23.31 27.09
C PRO A 757 30.00 23.20 28.25
N TYR A 758 29.03 24.13 28.33
CA TYR A 758 28.01 24.08 29.38
C TYR A 758 27.12 22.85 29.22
N LEU A 759 26.72 22.52 27.98
CA LEU A 759 25.89 21.35 27.73
C LEU A 759 26.65 20.06 28.10
N PHE A 760 27.90 19.91 27.66
CA PHE A 760 28.73 18.74 27.96
C PHE A 760 28.85 18.51 29.48
N LEU A 761 29.23 19.56 30.22
CA LEU A 761 29.44 19.45 31.67
C LEU A 761 28.11 19.26 32.42
N THR A 762 27.00 19.82 31.94
CA THR A 762 25.68 19.62 32.54
C THR A 762 25.20 18.19 32.39
N ILE A 763 25.40 17.56 31.21
CA ILE A 763 25.09 16.14 30.99
C ILE A 763 25.91 15.28 31.94
N LEU A 764 27.22 15.56 32.05
CA LEU A 764 28.12 14.80 32.90
C LEU A 764 27.76 14.95 34.39
N SER A 765 27.50 16.17 34.87
CA SER A 765 27.13 16.42 36.27
C SER A 765 25.76 15.82 36.59
N HIS A 766 24.77 15.97 35.71
CA HIS A 766 23.44 15.40 35.90
C HIS A 766 23.48 13.87 35.92
N PHE A 767 24.29 13.25 35.05
CA PHE A 767 24.51 11.80 35.09
C PHE A 767 25.07 11.32 36.44
N ILE A 768 26.01 12.06 37.03
CA ILE A 768 26.55 11.74 38.36
C ILE A 768 25.44 11.80 39.43
N ASP A 769 24.54 12.77 39.34
CA ASP A 769 23.39 12.82 40.25
C ASP A 769 22.43 11.65 40.04
N MET A 770 22.18 11.25 38.78
CA MET A 770 21.32 10.10 38.49
C MET A 770 21.91 8.77 38.95
N LEU A 771 23.24 8.62 38.93
CA LEU A 771 23.92 7.44 39.50
C LEU A 771 23.67 7.27 40.99
N ARG A 772 23.47 8.36 41.73
CA ARG A 772 23.21 8.33 43.18
C ARG A 772 21.76 7.99 43.50
N LEU A 773 20.84 8.34 42.62
CA LEU A 773 19.41 8.10 42.78
C LEU A 773 18.99 6.69 42.35
N ASP A 774 19.77 6.05 41.46
CA ASP A 774 19.46 4.74 40.84
C ASP A 774 18.04 4.71 40.24
N ASP A 775 17.66 5.78 39.55
CA ASP A 775 16.35 5.92 38.93
C ASP A 775 16.20 4.95 37.74
N ASN A 776 15.32 3.96 37.88
CA ASN A 776 15.05 2.96 36.85
C ASN A 776 14.45 3.53 35.55
N SER A 777 13.85 4.73 35.61
CA SER A 777 13.31 5.41 34.43
C SER A 777 14.40 6.14 33.63
N PHE A 778 15.58 6.37 34.22
CA PHE A 778 16.70 7.06 33.59
C PHE A 778 17.58 6.13 32.75
N HIS A 779 18.03 6.64 31.61
CA HIS A 779 19.11 6.05 30.83
C HIS A 779 19.80 7.16 30.02
N PRO A 780 21.14 7.24 29.95
CA PRO A 780 21.82 8.36 29.27
C PRO A 780 21.46 8.52 27.79
N SER A 781 21.17 7.44 27.08
CA SER A 781 20.69 7.52 25.69
C SER A 781 19.37 8.32 25.54
N LYS A 782 18.58 8.46 26.60
CA LYS A 782 17.31 9.22 26.57
C LYS A 782 17.50 10.73 26.59
N TYR A 783 18.69 11.26 26.90
CA TYR A 783 18.97 12.70 26.73
C TYR A 783 18.69 13.15 25.30
N SER A 784 18.87 12.26 24.33
CA SER A 784 18.62 12.56 22.92
C SER A 784 17.22 13.10 22.65
N LYS A 785 16.21 12.63 23.39
CA LYS A 785 14.81 13.07 23.29
C LYS A 785 14.59 14.53 23.69
N LEU A 786 15.47 15.08 24.53
CA LEU A 786 15.39 16.48 24.96
C LEU A 786 16.32 17.38 24.16
N LEU A 787 17.43 16.83 23.67
CA LEU A 787 18.51 17.58 23.05
C LEU A 787 18.39 17.70 21.53
N TYR A 788 17.81 16.71 20.84
CA TYR A 788 17.79 16.66 19.37
C TYR A 788 16.39 16.78 18.80
N CYS A 789 16.34 17.42 17.65
CA CYS A 789 15.13 17.92 17.02
C CYS A 789 14.54 16.92 16.05
N THR A 790 15.43 16.13 15.46
CA THR A 790 15.20 15.04 14.52
C THR A 790 16.08 13.87 14.91
N ASP A 791 15.74 12.68 14.43
CA ASP A 791 16.53 11.48 14.65
C ASP A 791 17.91 11.52 13.96
N SER A 792 18.18 12.51 13.10
CA SER A 792 19.43 12.68 12.36
C SER A 792 20.60 13.30 13.16
N GLN A 793 20.44 13.48 14.48
CA GLN A 793 21.49 13.60 15.51
C GLN A 793 22.68 14.60 15.35
N SER A 794 22.64 15.64 14.51
CA SER A 794 23.87 16.45 14.31
C SER A 794 24.08 17.65 15.26
N HIS A 795 23.03 18.20 15.89
CA HIS A 795 23.15 19.48 16.62
C HIS A 795 22.29 19.56 17.90
N PRO A 796 22.83 19.22 19.08
CA PRO A 796 22.07 19.23 20.32
C PRO A 796 21.74 20.66 20.75
N LEU A 797 20.48 20.95 21.09
CA LEU A 797 19.99 22.28 21.43
C LEU A 797 20.32 23.34 20.37
N GLY A 798 20.40 22.95 19.10
CA GLY A 798 20.84 23.84 18.02
C GLY A 798 22.29 24.30 18.12
N ILE A 799 23.11 23.68 18.97
CA ILE A 799 24.55 23.93 19.08
C ILE A 799 25.26 23.09 18.03
N TYR A 800 26.17 23.72 17.28
CA TYR A 800 26.95 23.03 16.26
C TYR A 800 28.07 22.23 16.93
N ASP A 801 28.05 20.90 16.76
CA ASP A 801 28.99 19.96 17.36
C ASP A 801 29.65 19.13 16.26
N PRO A 802 30.71 19.63 15.61
CA PRO A 802 31.27 19.03 14.39
C PRO A 802 31.90 17.65 14.59
N LEU A 803 32.12 17.24 15.84
CA LEU A 803 32.77 15.98 16.20
C LEU A 803 31.83 15.02 16.94
N ASP A 804 30.52 15.32 16.95
CA ASP A 804 29.48 14.54 17.65
C ASP A 804 29.80 14.31 19.14
N THR A 805 30.46 15.29 19.77
CA THR A 805 31.00 15.21 21.12
C THR A 805 29.94 14.88 22.17
N ILE A 806 28.73 15.44 22.04
CA ILE A 806 27.60 15.20 22.94
C ILE A 806 26.99 13.81 22.73
N SER A 807 26.86 13.37 21.48
CA SER A 807 26.34 12.03 21.16
C SER A 807 27.31 10.96 21.69
N GLU A 808 28.62 11.11 21.42
CA GLU A 808 29.65 10.21 21.93
C GLU A 808 29.72 10.22 23.48
N LEU A 809 29.46 11.36 24.12
CA LEU A 809 29.34 11.43 25.58
C LEU A 809 28.16 10.59 26.06
N CYS A 810 26.97 10.76 25.48
CA CYS A 810 25.78 9.99 25.85
C CYS A 810 25.97 8.48 25.63
N GLU A 811 26.65 8.07 24.55
CA GLU A 811 27.03 6.68 24.29
C GLU A 811 27.99 6.16 25.37
N THR A 812 29.05 6.92 25.67
CA THR A 812 30.04 6.58 26.70
C THR A 812 29.39 6.41 28.08
N LEU A 813 28.49 7.32 28.44
CA LEU A 813 27.73 7.25 29.69
C LEU A 813 26.73 6.10 29.70
N SER A 814 26.13 5.76 28.54
CA SER A 814 25.24 4.59 28.41
C SER A 814 26.00 3.29 28.69
N ILE A 815 27.18 3.11 28.09
CA ILE A 815 28.05 1.96 28.37
C ILE A 815 28.37 1.87 29.87
N LEU A 816 28.66 3.00 30.50
CA LEU A 816 28.95 3.03 31.93
C LEU A 816 27.71 2.69 32.78
N TRP A 817 26.54 3.20 32.41
CA TRP A 817 25.27 2.92 33.07
C TRP A 817 24.89 1.44 32.99
N GLU A 818 25.08 0.80 31.84
CA GLU A 818 24.83 -0.64 31.64
C GLU A 818 25.74 -1.50 32.52
N ASN A 819 26.96 -1.04 32.77
CA ASN A 819 27.96 -1.75 33.59
C ASN A 819 27.98 -1.27 35.06
N ARG A 820 26.95 -0.52 35.50
CA ARG A 820 26.96 0.15 36.82
C ARG A 820 27.00 -0.80 38.02
N TYR A 821 26.31 -1.95 37.93
CA TYR A 821 26.28 -2.95 39.00
C TYR A 821 27.61 -3.69 39.14
N GLN A 822 28.22 -4.08 38.01
CA GLN A 822 29.53 -4.73 38.01
C GLN A 822 30.65 -3.79 38.49
N SER A 823 30.59 -2.52 38.09
CA SER A 823 31.56 -1.50 38.50
C SER A 823 31.31 -0.93 39.90
N ARG A 824 30.12 -1.18 40.48
CA ARG A 824 29.64 -0.56 41.73
C ARG A 824 29.80 0.96 41.71
N ILE A 825 29.49 1.57 40.58
CA ILE A 825 29.77 3.00 40.35
C ILE A 825 28.87 3.92 41.22
N ASN A 826 27.68 3.47 41.59
CA ASN A 826 26.77 4.18 42.49
C ASN A 826 27.38 4.43 43.89
N GLU A 827 28.43 3.70 44.28
CA GLU A 827 29.13 3.88 45.55
C GLU A 827 30.11 5.07 45.54
N PHE A 828 30.44 5.60 44.37
CA PHE A 828 31.34 6.73 44.25
C PHE A 828 30.66 8.02 44.70
N LYS A 829 31.28 8.70 45.67
CA LYS A 829 30.74 9.94 46.27
C LYS A 829 31.51 11.17 45.81
N ILE A 830 32.79 10.99 45.49
CA ILE A 830 33.73 12.05 45.17
C ILE A 830 34.20 11.84 43.74
N PHE A 831 34.01 12.84 42.88
CA PHE A 831 34.38 12.75 41.47
C PHE A 831 35.43 13.80 41.12
N LYS A 832 36.41 13.39 40.32
CA LYS A 832 37.39 14.26 39.69
C LYS A 832 37.24 14.14 38.19
N PHE A 833 37.06 15.27 37.52
CA PHE A 833 37.00 15.31 36.07
C PHE A 833 38.18 16.09 35.51
N ASN A 834 38.86 15.50 34.54
CA ASN A 834 39.89 16.15 33.76
C ASN A 834 39.37 16.38 32.34
N GLY A 835 39.66 17.56 31.77
CA GLY A 835 39.12 18.00 30.49
C GLY A 835 39.37 17.03 29.34
N SER A 836 40.40 16.20 29.42
CA SER A 836 40.71 15.12 28.46
C SER A 836 39.69 13.97 28.39
N GLY A 837 38.56 14.05 29.08
CA GLY A 837 37.56 12.98 29.12
C GLY A 837 37.92 11.88 30.12
N LEU A 838 38.81 12.18 31.07
CA LEU A 838 39.16 11.31 32.18
C LEU A 838 38.27 11.63 33.37
N LEU A 839 37.37 10.69 33.71
CA LEU A 839 36.57 10.74 34.93
C LEU A 839 37.15 9.74 35.92
N GLU A 840 37.46 10.22 37.12
CA GLU A 840 37.95 9.43 38.24
C GLU A 840 37.02 9.63 39.43
N GLY A 841 37.01 8.67 40.37
CA GLY A 841 36.27 8.86 41.60
C GLY A 841 36.85 8.12 42.79
N LYS A 842 36.27 8.42 43.96
CA LYS A 842 36.47 7.71 45.22
C LYS A 842 35.14 7.38 45.89
N ARG A 843 35.07 6.25 46.60
CA ARG A 843 33.90 5.91 47.44
C ARG A 843 33.95 6.61 48.79
N ASN A 844 35.15 6.85 49.30
CA ASN A 844 35.41 7.62 50.52
C ASN A 844 36.64 8.53 50.34
N ILE A 845 36.85 9.46 51.28
CA ILE A 845 37.92 10.47 51.19
C ILE A 845 39.34 9.85 51.20
N ASN A 846 39.50 8.70 51.89
CA ASN A 846 40.77 8.03 52.12
C ASN A 846 41.18 7.08 50.99
N GLU A 847 40.26 6.72 50.09
CA GLU A 847 40.54 5.86 48.94
C GLU A 847 41.40 6.54 47.88
N GLN A 848 42.14 5.73 47.12
CA GLN A 848 42.81 6.18 45.91
C GLN A 848 41.80 6.43 44.79
N LEU A 849 42.15 7.36 43.89
CA LEU A 849 41.32 7.64 42.72
C LEU A 849 41.29 6.42 41.79
N THR A 850 40.08 5.89 41.56
CA THR A 850 39.84 4.85 40.56
C THR A 850 39.42 5.51 39.26
N THR A 851 39.97 5.05 38.14
CA THR A 851 39.57 5.55 36.81
C THR A 851 38.24 4.93 36.41
N ILE A 852 37.25 5.79 36.11
CA ILE A 852 35.89 5.42 35.75
C ILE A 852 35.72 5.46 34.23
N ILE A 853 36.10 6.58 33.61
CA ILE A 853 36.10 6.79 32.16
C ILE A 853 37.48 7.29 31.75
N ALA A 854 38.03 6.75 30.66
CA ALA A 854 39.30 7.21 30.10
C ALA A 854 39.36 6.99 28.58
N TYR A 855 40.47 7.43 28.01
CA TYR A 855 40.89 7.10 26.65
C TYR A 855 42.32 6.54 26.67
N CYS A 856 42.70 5.82 25.62
CA CYS A 856 44.01 5.23 25.50
C CYS A 856 45.05 6.24 25.01
N GLY A 857 45.99 6.60 25.89
CA GLY A 857 47.19 7.40 25.56
C GLY A 857 48.36 6.61 24.96
N GLY A 858 48.16 5.32 24.64
CA GLY A 858 49.19 4.44 24.10
C GLY A 858 49.56 4.71 22.65
N TYR A 859 50.47 3.89 22.11
CA TYR A 859 50.97 3.97 20.74
C TYR A 859 50.83 2.60 20.07
N ILE A 860 50.48 2.59 18.78
CA ILE A 860 50.49 1.39 17.93
C ILE A 860 51.66 1.56 16.97
N GLU A 861 52.57 0.59 16.98
CA GLU A 861 53.80 0.62 16.19
C GLU A 861 53.50 0.89 14.70
N LYS A 862 54.30 1.76 14.08
CA LYS A 862 54.18 2.22 12.68
C LYS A 862 52.88 2.94 12.30
N LYS A 863 51.87 2.97 13.17
CA LYS A 863 50.59 3.62 12.88
C LYS A 863 50.44 4.98 13.58
N GLY A 864 50.88 5.11 14.84
CA GLY A 864 50.74 6.35 15.60
C GLY A 864 50.11 6.17 16.99
N LYS A 865 49.64 7.28 17.59
CA LYS A 865 48.89 7.26 18.86
C LYS A 865 47.63 6.41 18.72
N CYS A 866 47.37 5.55 19.72
CA CYS A 866 46.24 4.63 19.74
C CYS A 866 44.92 5.41 19.77
N GLY A 867 44.58 6.10 20.85
CA GLY A 867 43.34 6.88 20.91
C GLY A 867 42.07 6.04 21.05
N PHE A 868 42.16 4.75 21.40
CA PHE A 868 40.99 3.92 21.70
C PHE A 868 40.15 4.53 22.84
N THR A 869 38.85 4.64 22.63
CA THR A 869 37.90 5.28 23.55
C THR A 869 36.47 4.86 23.19
N PRO A 870 35.56 4.76 24.17
CA PRO A 870 35.80 4.95 25.61
C PRO A 870 36.41 3.71 26.28
N LEU A 871 37.31 3.94 27.24
CA LEU A 871 37.66 2.97 28.27
C LEU A 871 36.75 3.22 29.46
N VAL A 872 36.02 2.20 29.89
CA VAL A 872 34.96 2.29 30.91
C VAL A 872 35.15 1.22 31.96
N LEU A 873 35.08 1.61 33.23
CA LEU A 873 35.12 0.71 34.39
C LEU A 873 33.95 -0.28 34.37
N GLY A 874 34.19 -1.53 34.74
CA GLY A 874 33.22 -2.62 34.67
C GLY A 874 33.23 -3.34 33.31
N LYS A 875 33.39 -2.59 32.21
CA LYS A 875 33.54 -3.18 30.86
C LYS A 875 34.98 -3.59 30.54
N HIS A 876 35.96 -2.79 30.93
CA HIS A 876 37.37 -3.03 30.63
C HIS A 876 38.17 -3.34 31.90
N ASP A 877 39.19 -4.17 31.75
CA ASP A 877 40.04 -4.57 32.87
C ASP A 877 40.84 -3.41 33.43
N SER A 878 40.98 -3.39 34.75
CA SER A 878 41.89 -2.48 35.45
C SER A 878 43.26 -3.14 35.62
N CYS A 879 44.32 -2.36 35.49
CA CYS A 879 45.66 -2.83 35.80
C CYS A 879 45.82 -2.97 37.32
N PRO A 880 46.18 -4.16 37.84
CA PRO A 880 46.24 -4.39 39.29
C PRO A 880 47.30 -3.54 39.99
N ASN A 881 48.34 -3.11 39.26
CA ASN A 881 49.44 -2.32 39.82
C ASN A 881 49.14 -0.81 39.86
N CYS A 882 48.54 -0.24 38.81
CA CYS A 882 48.36 1.22 38.72
C CYS A 882 46.90 1.68 38.81
N GLY A 883 45.93 0.77 38.89
CA GLY A 883 44.50 1.08 38.99
C GLY A 883 43.88 1.74 37.76
N LYS A 884 44.64 1.90 36.67
CA LYS A 884 44.16 2.48 35.40
C LYS A 884 43.55 1.39 34.50
N LEU A 885 42.56 1.77 33.70
CA LEU A 885 41.95 0.88 32.71
C LEU A 885 42.97 0.48 31.62
N ARG A 886 42.93 -0.78 31.20
CA ARG A 886 43.80 -1.33 30.15
C ARG A 886 43.13 -1.18 28.79
N CYS A 887 43.89 -0.69 27.81
CA CYS A 887 43.45 -0.66 26.42
C CYS A 887 43.43 -2.06 25.80
N PRO A 888 42.31 -2.56 25.25
CA PRO A 888 42.27 -3.88 24.62
C PRO A 888 43.07 -3.95 23.31
N HIS A 889 43.40 -2.80 22.69
CA HIS A 889 44.12 -2.76 21.41
C HIS A 889 45.64 -2.71 21.52
N CYS A 890 46.18 -2.10 22.58
CA CYS A 890 47.63 -1.91 22.73
C CYS A 890 48.15 -2.18 24.15
N ASP A 891 47.29 -2.71 25.03
CA ASP A 891 47.55 -3.03 26.44
C ASP A 891 48.12 -1.86 27.28
N TYR A 892 48.00 -0.64 26.77
CA TYR A 892 48.43 0.56 27.46
C TYR A 892 47.51 0.85 28.65
N CYS A 893 48.11 1.18 29.79
CA CYS A 893 47.42 1.70 30.98
C CYS A 893 48.00 3.06 31.41
N THR A 894 49.32 3.14 31.62
CA THR A 894 50.06 4.40 31.85
C THR A 894 51.54 4.26 31.44
N LYS A 895 52.25 5.39 31.29
CA LYS A 895 53.64 5.44 30.78
C LYS A 895 54.64 4.71 31.68
N HIS A 896 54.47 4.79 33.00
CA HIS A 896 55.45 4.29 33.99
C HIS A 896 54.98 3.04 34.75
N CYS A 897 54.07 2.24 34.18
CA CYS A 897 53.61 1.01 34.83
C CYS A 897 54.61 -0.13 34.60
N GLN A 898 55.29 -0.58 35.66
CA GLN A 898 56.24 -1.72 35.60
C GLN A 898 55.59 -2.99 35.06
N HIS A 899 54.36 -3.29 35.48
CA HIS A 899 53.62 -4.46 34.99
C HIS A 899 53.32 -4.39 33.48
N ARG A 900 53.15 -3.19 32.91
CA ARG A 900 53.02 -3.03 31.46
C ARG A 900 54.33 -3.36 30.76
N ILE A 901 55.46 -2.85 31.28
CA ILE A 901 56.79 -3.12 30.71
C ILE A 901 57.06 -4.63 30.72
N GLN A 902 56.76 -5.31 31.82
CA GLN A 902 56.88 -6.78 31.90
C GLN A 902 56.02 -7.49 30.86
N ARG A 903 54.74 -7.12 30.71
CA ARG A 903 53.86 -7.73 29.70
C ARG A 903 54.34 -7.51 28.26
N GLN A 904 54.94 -6.35 27.97
CA GLN A 904 55.53 -6.06 26.66
C GLN A 904 56.83 -6.82 26.38
N LEU A 905 57.53 -7.29 27.42
CA LEU A 905 58.73 -8.12 27.26
C LEU A 905 58.41 -9.60 27.10
N THR A 906 57.22 -10.03 27.53
CA THR A 906 56.75 -11.42 27.44
C THR A 906 55.87 -11.73 26.22
N ALA A 907 55.43 -10.70 25.50
CA ALA A 907 54.64 -10.80 24.27
C ALA A 907 55.56 -10.56 23.06
#